data_AF-A0AA39LUH1-F1
#
_entry.id   AF-A0AA39LUH1-F1
#
_cell.length_a   1.000
_cell.length_b   1.000
_cell.length_c   1.000
_cell.angle_alpha   90.00
_cell.angle_beta   90.00
_cell.angle_gamma   90.00
#
_symmetry.space_group_name_H-M   'P 1'
#
loop_
_entity.id
_entity.type
_entity.pdbx_description
1 polymer ?
#
loop_
_entity_poly.entity_id
_entity_poly.type
_entity_poly.pdbx_seq_one_letter_code
_entity_poly.pdbx_strand_id
1 'polypeptide(L)'
;MESSNNDWIEPGVVSCDVVVVGAGLAGLTAARELKSRSPELKVVVLEAKDRVGGRTQTVDLKAANGSTDQWDLGGQWVGNSQKHILKLIQELGIETYPQFSQGTKWLQAGKFEVRPYSTQKWSLSYLRHYSLFEAFDAARTLWKLEELVKTVDVEDVFNTPNARIFDSLSVEEWLMQNSRTRLVQDSLEIATKSIYGIPTKRLSFLYYLYYAKCAGSFENLIEVEKNGAQRTKVKGGTEQISKRLASVLASDELYLNTAVTVVDTSDPQSALVHTMDTSQMNEAQETPNNEKARFKCRRLILAIPPNQCGHLRWLPGLPFQKEQLFNGAPAGNLFKCIVTYERAFWREKGFSGEVASTGWTEFPGETLPLVSCFDATSADGNPALVAFLHNAWTDRPLEERRSAVLRDLARFLGEEAADYVDYRDKDWHQEPFNGGCPVSCVPPGNMEAFSHIREPADLVHFSGTETAICWAGYMSGAIESGLRAAHEVLFHLDHSQVEHRHLKGSIYGVDGAFPQLPDHSYKQTVERSPWPRRILLYSAVALGIYLYSSSSSSSSDHTDLDIDDVSFFGRSGIPKIFAKPVEKQKSAALGFKAEENEQPVTNARPGKIVSAKPGKGSGMTGNCHVSEQNRIVSGTRFEELTDVTQIHIQGGDGSTEVLRTFQEAELPSELLENLLRMGIIKPTAVQCATLPLIIRKSDFDIIAQDQTGSGKTAAYLLPIIKHIHDFRNQMRLSQRATARQPFAIVVLPTRELAGQIAAEAANLVQNLNVTVAASYGQMDMEITRQQLRVGCDILIGTPGRIIGHIKPDRPMSVHLNSLRWTVIDEADHFLHQDRKIFETVMGTLSQHHERLYVFSATFDQYVVNTYKRYMKSTPFEIFGRQGMPDVVLEWRLIEDGGTEQKLETLVTDLTKIGLHQEVFPKTVIFANQKRRCGFVAFHLALHDIKVIYVCGGDDMTQEQREKMMERFASGEYRILVCTDVAARGLNMKDVQYVINFDFPATNIDSFIHRIGRTGRAGNKGHSITMFEQGRDNASAHEIIKMMDSMGKRAPSFIYRYAGIAEPGPESIRPVDDEASSSPDLIHMEEYGSRYRVSAGDSDREDNGEEYCTSPFSDSGSDC
;
A
#
# COMPACT_ATOMS: atom_id res chain seq x y z
N MET A 1 -56.86 46.59 -30.06
CA MET A 1 -57.36 45.52 -29.18
C MET A 1 -56.35 45.37 -28.07
N GLU A 2 -56.47 46.24 -27.08
CA GLU A 2 -55.87 46.04 -25.75
C GLU A 2 -56.67 44.94 -25.04
N SER A 3 -55.99 43.97 -24.43
CA SER A 3 -56.24 43.56 -23.04
C SER A 3 -55.43 42.31 -22.67
N SER A 4 -54.60 42.47 -21.64
CA SER A 4 -54.26 41.47 -20.61
C SER A 4 -53.53 40.18 -21.01
N ASN A 5 -52.19 40.25 -21.02
CA ASN A 5 -51.36 39.21 -20.39
C ASN A 5 -50.75 39.83 -19.13
N ASN A 6 -51.55 39.94 -18.07
CA ASN A 6 -51.00 40.09 -16.73
C ASN A 6 -50.59 38.68 -16.30
N ASP A 7 -49.29 38.44 -16.29
CA ASP A 7 -48.69 37.29 -15.63
C ASP A 7 -49.19 37.23 -14.19
N TRP A 8 -49.69 36.08 -13.79
CA TRP A 8 -49.98 35.76 -12.40
C TRP A 8 -48.64 35.66 -11.66
N ILE A 9 -48.11 36.79 -11.20
CA ILE A 9 -47.04 36.82 -10.21
C ILE A 9 -47.65 36.31 -8.92
N GLU A 10 -47.31 35.08 -8.52
CA GLU A 10 -47.61 34.59 -7.17
C GLU A 10 -47.07 35.62 -6.16
N PRO A 11 -47.89 36.12 -5.23
CA PRO A 11 -47.43 37.06 -4.22
C PRO A 11 -46.25 36.47 -3.43
N GLY A 12 -45.07 37.10 -3.51
CA GLY A 12 -43.86 36.67 -2.78
C GLY A 12 -42.73 36.06 -3.62
N VAL A 13 -42.87 35.98 -4.95
CA VAL A 13 -41.79 35.51 -5.84
C VAL A 13 -41.10 36.68 -6.56
N VAL A 14 -39.78 36.79 -6.42
CA VAL A 14 -38.96 37.79 -7.12
C VAL A 14 -38.52 37.24 -8.48
N SER A 15 -38.95 37.88 -9.57
CA SER A 15 -38.50 37.53 -10.92
C SER A 15 -37.19 38.22 -11.28
N CYS A 16 -36.26 37.46 -11.87
CA CYS A 16 -34.95 37.92 -12.35
C CYS A 16 -34.46 37.06 -13.52
N ASP A 17 -33.40 37.46 -14.20
CA ASP A 17 -32.82 36.65 -15.30
C ASP A 17 -31.88 35.58 -14.75
N VAL A 18 -31.01 35.97 -13.81
CA VAL A 18 -29.98 35.10 -13.25
C VAL A 18 -29.96 35.21 -11.73
N VAL A 19 -29.96 34.06 -11.06
CA VAL A 19 -29.63 33.97 -9.63
C VAL A 19 -28.21 33.43 -9.50
N VAL A 20 -27.40 34.05 -8.64
CA VAL A 20 -26.07 33.59 -8.24
C VAL A 20 -26.13 33.23 -6.75
N VAL A 21 -25.85 31.97 -6.42
CA VAL A 21 -25.87 31.48 -5.04
C VAL A 21 -24.46 31.51 -4.48
N GLY A 22 -24.27 32.27 -3.42
CA GLY A 22 -22.99 32.51 -2.75
C GLY A 22 -22.32 33.80 -3.20
N ALA A 23 -22.13 34.74 -2.27
CA ALA A 23 -21.39 35.99 -2.45
C ALA A 23 -19.90 35.86 -2.03
N GLY A 24 -19.30 34.71 -2.31
CA GLY A 24 -17.84 34.58 -2.33
C GLY A 24 -17.23 35.23 -3.58
N LEU A 25 -15.89 35.20 -3.70
CA LEU A 25 -15.20 35.76 -4.86
C LEU A 25 -15.72 35.24 -6.20
N ALA A 26 -16.05 33.94 -6.30
CA ALA A 26 -16.57 33.34 -7.54
C ALA A 26 -17.94 33.92 -7.94
N GLY A 27 -18.90 33.91 -7.03
CA GLY A 27 -20.25 34.41 -7.32
C GLY A 27 -20.28 35.91 -7.57
N LEU A 28 -19.55 36.69 -6.77
CA LEU A 28 -19.46 38.14 -6.99
C LEU A 28 -18.75 38.51 -8.30
N THR A 29 -17.73 37.74 -8.68
CA THR A 29 -17.09 37.90 -10.00
C THR A 29 -18.07 37.57 -11.12
N ALA A 30 -18.81 36.46 -11.01
CA ALA A 30 -19.81 36.07 -12.01
C ALA A 30 -20.90 37.14 -12.16
N ALA A 31 -21.44 37.65 -11.05
CA ALA A 31 -22.45 38.69 -11.06
C ALA A 31 -21.95 39.99 -11.71
N ARG A 32 -20.73 40.43 -11.37
CA ARG A 32 -20.10 41.60 -11.99
C ARG A 32 -19.89 41.41 -13.50
N GLU A 33 -19.41 40.24 -13.93
CA GLU A 33 -19.16 39.96 -15.35
C GLU A 33 -20.45 39.94 -16.16
N LEU A 34 -21.51 39.31 -15.64
CA LEU A 34 -22.85 39.31 -16.26
C LEU A 34 -23.35 40.74 -16.47
N LYS A 35 -23.34 41.57 -15.43
CA LYS A 35 -23.78 42.97 -15.51
C LYS A 35 -22.91 43.83 -16.41
N SER A 36 -21.60 43.58 -16.43
CA SER A 36 -20.66 44.34 -17.26
C SER A 36 -20.87 44.09 -18.75
N ARG A 37 -21.28 42.89 -19.13
CA ARG A 37 -21.47 42.48 -20.53
C ARG A 37 -22.89 42.67 -21.03
N SER A 38 -23.87 42.42 -20.17
CA SER A 38 -25.30 42.54 -20.46
C SER A 38 -26.00 43.32 -19.34
N PRO A 39 -25.89 44.67 -19.31
CA PRO A 39 -26.46 45.51 -18.27
C PRO A 39 -27.98 45.41 -18.09
N GLU A 40 -28.68 44.90 -19.11
CA GLU A 40 -30.12 44.67 -19.13
C GLU A 40 -30.55 43.43 -18.33
N LEU A 41 -29.64 42.50 -18.03
CA LEU A 41 -29.96 41.31 -17.24
C LEU A 41 -30.16 41.68 -15.78
N LYS A 42 -31.29 41.26 -15.21
CA LYS A 42 -31.53 41.36 -13.77
C LYS A 42 -30.83 40.22 -13.06
N VAL A 43 -29.68 40.50 -12.45
CA VAL A 43 -28.86 39.54 -11.71
C VAL A 43 -29.06 39.71 -10.21
N VAL A 44 -29.38 38.62 -9.51
CA VAL A 44 -29.56 38.59 -8.06
C VAL A 44 -28.54 37.66 -7.42
N VAL A 45 -27.87 38.11 -6.36
CA VAL A 45 -26.91 37.34 -5.56
C VAL A 45 -27.53 37.00 -4.20
N LEU A 46 -27.55 35.72 -3.86
CA LEU A 46 -28.09 35.20 -2.59
C LEU A 46 -26.94 34.69 -1.72
N GLU A 47 -26.75 35.27 -0.54
CA GLU A 47 -25.69 34.92 0.40
C GLU A 47 -26.29 34.44 1.72
N ALA A 48 -25.89 33.25 2.14
CA ALA A 48 -26.39 32.63 3.36
C ALA A 48 -25.92 33.37 4.62
N LYS A 49 -24.76 34.03 4.59
CA LYS A 49 -24.20 34.77 5.73
C LYS A 49 -24.70 36.22 5.78
N ASP A 50 -24.44 36.85 6.92
CA ASP A 50 -24.59 38.28 7.14
C ASP A 50 -23.50 39.13 6.47
N ARG A 51 -22.56 38.49 5.74
CA ARG A 51 -21.42 39.12 5.09
C ARG A 51 -21.08 38.44 3.76
N VAL A 52 -20.43 39.19 2.88
CA VAL A 52 -19.81 38.65 1.67
C VAL A 52 -18.43 38.05 1.95
N GLY A 53 -17.86 37.37 0.96
CA GLY A 53 -16.49 36.89 0.94
C GLY A 53 -16.30 35.40 1.21
N GLY A 54 -17.31 34.71 1.75
CA GLY A 54 -17.26 33.25 1.94
C GLY A 54 -16.05 32.80 2.77
N ARG A 55 -15.04 32.22 2.09
CA ARG A 55 -13.76 31.72 2.65
C ARG A 55 -12.67 32.79 2.82
N THR A 56 -12.92 34.04 2.41
CA THR A 56 -12.11 35.20 2.81
C THR A 56 -12.79 35.88 3.99
N GLN A 57 -12.03 36.11 5.06
CA GLN A 57 -12.49 36.83 6.25
C GLN A 57 -11.31 37.56 6.86
N THR A 58 -11.47 38.86 7.06
CA THR A 58 -10.49 39.76 7.66
C THR A 58 -11.04 40.22 9.01
N VAL A 59 -10.19 40.21 10.04
CA VAL A 59 -10.57 40.60 11.41
C VAL A 59 -9.65 41.67 11.95
N ASP A 60 -10.21 42.45 12.86
CA ASP A 60 -9.52 43.49 13.60
C ASP A 60 -8.88 42.88 14.87
N LEU A 61 -7.58 43.09 15.08
CA LEU A 61 -6.84 42.67 16.28
C LEU A 61 -6.01 43.82 16.84
N LYS A 62 -5.66 43.75 18.13
CA LYS A 62 -4.80 44.75 18.77
C LYS A 62 -3.35 44.61 18.31
N ALA A 63 -2.75 45.76 18.00
CA ALA A 63 -1.35 45.93 17.66
C ALA A 63 -0.51 46.40 18.85
N ALA A 64 0.82 46.35 18.71
CA ALA A 64 1.80 46.70 19.75
C ALA A 64 1.63 48.10 20.34
N ASN A 65 1.23 49.08 19.52
CA ASN A 65 1.02 50.48 19.92
C ASN A 65 -0.36 50.74 20.57
N GLY A 66 -1.15 49.68 20.82
CA GLY A 66 -2.52 49.77 21.33
C GLY A 66 -3.57 50.14 20.28
N SER A 67 -3.19 50.35 19.01
CA SER A 67 -4.14 50.53 17.90
C SER A 67 -4.73 49.19 17.47
N THR A 68 -5.69 49.25 16.56
CA THR A 68 -6.27 48.09 15.90
C THR A 68 -5.80 48.04 14.45
N ASP A 69 -5.49 46.83 13.96
CA ASP A 69 -5.06 46.57 12.59
C ASP A 69 -5.70 45.26 12.10
N GLN A 70 -5.59 44.96 10.80
CA GLN A 70 -6.36 43.95 10.10
C GLN A 70 -5.55 42.75 9.64
N TRP A 71 -6.05 41.55 9.95
CA TRP A 71 -5.46 40.28 9.55
C TRP A 71 -6.49 39.29 8.98
N ASP A 72 -6.06 38.46 8.03
CA ASP A 72 -6.93 37.49 7.38
C ASP A 72 -7.00 36.17 8.17
N LEU A 73 -8.19 35.80 8.66
CA LEU A 73 -8.47 34.44 9.16
C LEU A 73 -8.82 33.45 8.04
N GLY A 74 -9.15 33.96 6.84
CA GLY A 74 -9.41 33.17 5.64
C GLY A 74 -8.22 33.08 4.70
N GLY A 75 -8.52 33.04 3.40
CA GLY A 75 -7.51 33.19 2.34
C GLY A 75 -6.73 34.50 2.50
N GLN A 76 -5.41 34.45 2.41
CA GLN A 76 -4.53 35.58 2.78
C GLN A 76 -3.52 35.94 1.67
N TRP A 77 -3.02 34.94 0.96
CA TRP A 77 -1.91 35.13 0.03
C TRP A 77 -2.33 35.15 -1.44
N VAL A 78 -1.53 35.86 -2.24
CA VAL A 78 -1.58 35.85 -3.70
C VAL A 78 -0.15 35.71 -4.26
N GLY A 79 -0.02 34.97 -5.36
CA GLY A 79 1.25 34.67 -6.04
C GLY A 79 1.34 35.23 -7.46
N ASN A 80 2.56 35.41 -7.98
CA ASN A 80 2.78 36.00 -9.32
C ASN A 80 2.14 35.24 -10.49
N SER A 81 2.00 33.93 -10.33
CA SER A 81 1.37 33.02 -11.28
C SER A 81 -0.18 33.07 -11.21
N GLN A 82 -0.75 33.69 -10.18
CA GLN A 82 -2.19 33.81 -9.95
C GLN A 82 -2.78 35.02 -10.69
N LYS A 83 -2.80 34.95 -12.02
CA LYS A 83 -3.10 36.09 -12.90
C LYS A 83 -4.50 36.69 -12.68
N HIS A 84 -5.51 35.87 -12.41
CA HIS A 84 -6.90 36.35 -12.31
C HIS A 84 -7.10 37.25 -11.09
N ILE A 85 -6.58 36.85 -9.92
CA ILE A 85 -6.68 37.66 -8.71
C ILE A 85 -5.80 38.91 -8.79
N LEU A 86 -4.59 38.83 -9.35
CA LEU A 86 -3.72 39.99 -9.50
C LEU A 86 -4.35 41.05 -10.43
N LYS A 87 -4.95 40.61 -11.54
CA LYS A 87 -5.69 41.51 -12.43
C LYS A 87 -6.85 42.18 -11.68
N LEU A 88 -7.63 41.42 -10.91
CA LEU A 88 -8.74 41.97 -10.16
C LEU A 88 -8.29 42.97 -9.08
N ILE A 89 -7.24 42.65 -8.33
CA ILE A 89 -6.64 43.54 -7.33
C ILE A 89 -6.23 44.87 -7.96
N GLN A 90 -5.60 44.81 -9.14
CA GLN A 90 -5.23 46.00 -9.92
C GLN A 90 -6.44 46.81 -10.36
N GLU A 91 -7.47 46.16 -10.92
CA GLU A 91 -8.72 46.81 -11.35
C GLU A 91 -9.45 47.50 -10.19
N LEU A 92 -9.40 46.89 -9.00
CA LEU A 92 -10.03 47.44 -7.80
C LEU A 92 -9.18 48.52 -7.11
N GLY A 93 -7.95 48.78 -7.56
CA GLY A 93 -7.04 49.72 -6.91
C GLY A 93 -6.67 49.30 -5.50
N ILE A 94 -6.37 48.02 -5.30
CA ILE A 94 -5.93 47.46 -4.01
C ILE A 94 -4.42 47.22 -4.06
N GLU A 95 -3.72 47.57 -2.99
CA GLU A 95 -2.26 47.36 -2.86
C GLU A 95 -1.94 45.98 -2.29
N THR A 96 -0.79 45.43 -2.70
CA THR A 96 -0.21 44.22 -2.13
C THR A 96 1.17 44.51 -1.55
N TYR A 97 1.61 43.72 -0.59
CA TYR A 97 2.95 43.82 0.02
C TYR A 97 3.60 42.44 0.14
N PRO A 98 4.95 42.36 0.12
CA PRO A 98 5.65 41.07 0.09
C PRO A 98 5.51 40.29 1.41
N GLN A 99 5.44 38.97 1.30
CA GLN A 99 5.58 38.06 2.45
C GLN A 99 7.04 38.04 2.92
N PHE A 100 7.24 38.17 4.23
CA PHE A 100 8.56 38.01 4.83
C PHE A 100 8.91 36.52 4.91
N SER A 101 10.09 36.16 4.40
CA SER A 101 10.60 34.78 4.29
C SER A 101 12.10 34.68 4.63
N GLN A 102 12.76 35.80 4.93
CA GLN A 102 14.21 35.85 5.13
C GLN A 102 14.59 35.30 6.52
N GLY A 103 15.70 34.57 6.58
CA GLY A 103 16.22 34.00 7.83
C GLY A 103 16.07 32.48 7.91
N THR A 104 16.28 31.94 9.11
CA THR A 104 16.18 30.49 9.38
C THR A 104 14.70 30.06 9.43
N LYS A 105 14.38 28.93 8.80
CA LYS A 105 13.07 28.26 8.86
C LYS A 105 13.20 26.99 9.69
N TRP A 106 12.12 26.50 10.27
CA TRP A 106 12.16 25.33 11.17
C TRP A 106 11.29 24.18 10.70
N LEU A 107 11.81 22.96 10.76
CA LEU A 107 11.14 21.73 10.35
C LEU A 107 11.21 20.66 11.45
N GLN A 108 10.07 20.09 11.82
CA GLN A 108 9.97 18.88 12.65
C GLN A 108 9.33 17.74 11.83
N ALA A 109 10.17 16.94 11.19
CA ALA A 109 9.76 15.82 10.32
C ALA A 109 10.79 14.69 10.34
N GLY A 110 10.33 13.44 10.26
CA GLY A 110 11.14 12.22 10.32
C GLY A 110 11.68 11.86 11.71
N LYS A 111 11.81 12.85 12.60
CA LYS A 111 12.25 12.75 13.99
C LYS A 111 11.50 13.77 14.84
N PHE A 112 11.50 13.57 16.16
CA PHE A 112 10.94 14.52 17.12
C PHE A 112 11.75 15.81 17.26
N GLU A 113 13.02 15.80 16.83
CA GLU A 113 13.90 16.98 16.89
C GLU A 113 13.51 18.05 15.87
N VAL A 114 13.57 19.31 16.31
CA VAL A 114 13.40 20.48 15.45
C VAL A 114 14.71 20.76 14.71
N ARG A 115 14.67 20.82 13.38
CA ARG A 115 15.83 21.05 12.52
C ARG A 115 15.66 22.34 11.71
N PRO A 116 16.72 23.13 11.54
CA PRO A 116 16.65 24.32 10.69
C PRO A 116 16.69 23.94 9.19
N TYR A 117 16.08 24.77 8.34
CA TYR A 117 16.24 24.75 6.89
C TYR A 117 16.18 26.18 6.31
N SER A 118 16.61 26.38 5.06
CA SER A 118 16.54 27.68 4.38
C SER A 118 16.30 27.50 2.88
N THR A 119 15.50 28.37 2.28
CA THR A 119 15.20 28.39 0.83
C THR A 119 16.11 29.33 0.04
N GLN A 120 16.77 30.30 0.69
CA GLN A 120 17.51 31.37 0.02
C GLN A 120 19.01 31.11 -0.14
N LYS A 121 19.59 30.17 0.61
CA LYS A 121 20.98 29.73 0.45
C LYS A 121 21.06 28.22 0.71
N TRP A 122 21.51 27.45 -0.29
CA TRP A 122 22.00 26.08 -0.10
C TRP A 122 23.32 26.14 0.70
N SER A 123 23.24 26.58 1.95
CA SER A 123 24.38 26.58 2.84
C SER A 123 24.67 25.13 3.22
N LEU A 124 25.90 24.69 2.94
CA LEU A 124 26.42 23.39 3.37
C LEU A 124 26.20 23.14 4.88
N SER A 125 26.10 24.22 5.66
CA SER A 125 25.79 24.20 7.10
C SER A 125 24.39 23.66 7.44
N TYR A 126 23.40 23.73 6.54
CA TYR A 126 22.07 23.13 6.78
C TYR A 126 22.02 21.66 6.38
N LEU A 127 22.77 21.27 5.33
CA LEU A 127 22.87 19.87 4.90
C LEU A 127 23.49 18.98 5.98
N ARG A 128 24.30 19.52 6.91
CA ARG A 128 24.83 18.75 8.07
C ARG A 128 23.74 18.22 9.02
N HIS A 129 22.53 18.79 9.00
CA HIS A 129 21.41 18.39 9.85
C HIS A 129 20.54 17.28 9.21
N TYR A 130 20.86 16.88 7.97
CA TYR A 130 20.18 15.85 7.22
C TYR A 130 21.19 14.80 6.74
N SER A 131 20.83 13.54 6.78
CA SER A 131 21.66 12.50 6.16
C SER A 131 21.65 12.65 4.63
N LEU A 132 22.72 12.22 3.97
CA LEU A 132 22.78 12.18 2.50
C LEU A 132 21.64 11.34 1.90
N PHE A 133 21.21 10.30 2.62
CA PHE A 133 20.10 9.45 2.22
C PHE A 133 18.76 10.21 2.26
N GLU A 134 18.49 10.97 3.34
CA GLU A 134 17.31 11.84 3.45
C GLU A 134 17.28 12.90 2.33
N ALA A 135 18.41 13.57 2.08
CA ALA A 135 18.50 14.58 1.03
C ALA A 135 18.27 13.98 -0.37
N PHE A 136 18.87 12.82 -0.66
CA PHE A 136 18.69 12.14 -1.95
C PHE A 136 17.26 11.64 -2.15
N ASP A 137 16.67 11.02 -1.12
CA ASP A 137 15.30 10.53 -1.19
C ASP A 137 14.30 11.67 -1.38
N ALA A 138 14.51 12.82 -0.71
CA ALA A 138 13.71 14.03 -0.92
C ALA A 138 13.81 14.55 -2.35
N ALA A 139 15.05 14.73 -2.85
CA ALA A 139 15.27 15.22 -4.22
C ALA A 139 14.65 14.29 -5.28
N ARG A 140 14.85 12.98 -5.14
CA ARG A 140 14.30 11.97 -6.06
C ARG A 140 12.76 11.93 -6.01
N THR A 141 12.17 11.98 -4.82
CA THR A 141 10.71 11.89 -4.65
C THR A 141 10.03 13.14 -5.19
N LEU A 142 10.52 14.33 -4.85
CA LEU A 142 9.99 15.60 -5.36
C LEU A 142 10.17 15.70 -6.88
N TRP A 143 11.32 15.29 -7.43
CA TRP A 143 11.51 15.26 -8.87
C TRP A 143 10.52 14.32 -9.57
N LYS A 144 10.30 13.11 -9.03
CA LYS A 144 9.33 12.17 -9.58
C LYS A 144 7.91 12.72 -9.54
N LEU A 145 7.55 13.39 -8.44
CA LEU A 145 6.27 14.07 -8.31
C LEU A 145 6.10 15.16 -9.39
N GLU A 146 7.10 16.01 -9.56
CA GLU A 146 7.09 17.08 -10.59
C GLU A 146 7.00 16.54 -12.02
N GLU A 147 7.67 15.43 -12.34
CA GLU A 147 7.52 14.78 -13.65
C GLU A 147 6.10 14.26 -13.88
N LEU A 148 5.45 13.69 -12.86
CA LEU A 148 4.06 13.25 -12.96
C LEU A 148 3.08 14.42 -13.08
N VAL A 149 3.31 15.53 -12.37
CA VAL A 149 2.48 16.74 -12.50
C VAL A 149 2.49 17.24 -13.94
N LYS A 150 3.63 17.19 -14.64
CA LYS A 150 3.72 17.64 -16.04
C LYS A 150 2.80 16.86 -16.97
N THR A 151 2.54 15.58 -16.71
CA THR A 151 1.73 14.72 -17.59
C THR A 151 0.21 14.86 -17.38
N VAL A 152 -0.22 15.61 -16.37
CA VAL A 152 -1.65 15.80 -16.07
C VAL A 152 -2.32 16.72 -17.08
N ASP A 153 -3.47 16.28 -17.57
CA ASP A 153 -4.44 17.09 -18.31
C ASP A 153 -5.51 17.62 -17.34
N VAL A 154 -5.68 18.94 -17.29
CA VAL A 154 -6.64 19.62 -16.38
C VAL A 154 -8.00 19.86 -17.04
N GLU A 155 -8.08 19.78 -18.37
CA GLU A 155 -9.35 19.88 -19.08
C GLU A 155 -10.08 18.53 -19.00
N ASP A 156 -9.36 17.43 -19.25
CA ASP A 156 -9.85 16.06 -19.06
C ASP A 156 -8.84 15.19 -18.30
N VAL A 157 -9.12 14.99 -17.02
CA VAL A 157 -8.19 14.32 -16.10
C VAL A 157 -7.92 12.85 -16.47
N PHE A 158 -8.82 12.19 -17.20
CA PHE A 158 -8.63 10.80 -17.61
C PHE A 158 -7.79 10.64 -18.88
N ASN A 159 -7.47 11.73 -19.59
CA ASN A 159 -6.40 11.74 -20.59
C ASN A 159 -5.00 11.65 -19.97
N THR A 160 -4.88 11.84 -18.65
CA THR A 160 -3.61 11.69 -17.93
C THR A 160 -3.12 10.23 -18.00
N PRO A 161 -1.85 9.97 -18.35
CA PRO A 161 -1.30 8.62 -18.34
C PRO A 161 -1.44 7.96 -16.97
N ASN A 162 -1.96 6.72 -16.93
CA ASN A 162 -2.24 5.96 -15.70
C ASN A 162 -3.28 6.59 -14.76
N ALA A 163 -4.15 7.49 -15.22
CA ALA A 163 -5.16 8.17 -14.41
C ALA A 163 -5.92 7.23 -13.45
N ARG A 164 -6.50 6.13 -13.94
CA ARG A 164 -7.26 5.18 -13.10
C ARG A 164 -6.41 4.53 -12.00
N ILE A 165 -5.13 4.27 -12.27
CA ILE A 165 -4.20 3.72 -11.26
C ILE A 165 -3.90 4.80 -10.21
N PHE A 166 -3.57 6.01 -10.64
CA PHE A 166 -3.31 7.12 -9.73
C PHE A 166 -4.54 7.51 -8.90
N ASP A 167 -5.74 7.37 -9.45
CA ASP A 167 -6.97 7.61 -8.69
C ASP A 167 -7.26 6.50 -7.67
N SER A 168 -6.91 5.25 -7.99
CA SER A 168 -7.06 4.13 -7.04
C SER A 168 -6.11 4.20 -5.84
N LEU A 169 -5.08 5.06 -5.90
CA LEU A 169 -4.11 5.25 -4.83
C LEU A 169 -4.44 6.50 -4.02
N SER A 170 -4.27 6.40 -2.70
CA SER A 170 -4.08 7.57 -1.85
C SER A 170 -2.69 8.18 -2.04
N VAL A 171 -2.53 9.44 -1.66
CA VAL A 171 -1.20 10.09 -1.61
C VAL A 171 -0.26 9.31 -0.68
N GLU A 172 -0.76 8.81 0.45
CA GLU A 172 0.04 8.02 1.40
C GLU A 172 0.58 6.74 0.75
N GLU A 173 -0.26 5.98 0.05
CA GLU A 173 0.16 4.75 -0.63
C GLU A 173 1.20 5.04 -1.72
N TRP A 174 1.03 6.12 -2.49
CA TRP A 174 2.04 6.54 -3.45
C TRP A 174 3.35 6.92 -2.74
N LEU A 175 3.29 7.64 -1.61
CA LEU A 175 4.49 8.00 -0.84
C LEU A 175 5.20 6.77 -0.29
N MET A 176 4.48 5.79 0.24
CA MET A 176 5.07 4.53 0.73
C MET A 176 5.76 3.76 -0.39
N GLN A 177 5.26 3.85 -1.63
CA GLN A 177 5.87 3.22 -2.80
C GLN A 177 7.08 3.99 -3.35
N ASN A 178 7.10 5.31 -3.17
CA ASN A 178 8.02 6.20 -3.90
C ASN A 178 9.03 6.96 -3.06
N SER A 179 8.87 7.00 -1.73
CA SER A 179 9.82 7.58 -0.77
C SER A 179 10.38 6.49 0.15
N ARG A 180 11.59 6.69 0.67
CA ARG A 180 12.31 5.75 1.54
C ARG A 180 12.53 6.27 2.95
N THR A 181 12.31 7.56 3.19
CA THR A 181 12.59 8.22 4.46
C THR A 181 11.34 8.82 5.08
N ARG A 182 11.27 8.73 6.41
CA ARG A 182 10.18 9.32 7.18
C ARG A 182 10.16 10.84 7.04
N LEU A 183 11.33 11.48 6.86
CA LEU A 183 11.44 12.91 6.56
C LEU A 183 10.54 13.31 5.39
N VAL A 184 10.66 12.63 4.24
CA VAL A 184 9.91 12.98 3.03
C VAL A 184 8.42 12.73 3.20
N GLN A 185 8.07 11.59 3.81
CA GLN A 185 6.67 11.25 4.10
C GLN A 185 6.01 12.28 5.01
N ASP A 186 6.68 12.64 6.10
CA ASP A 186 6.20 13.63 7.06
C ASP A 186 6.14 15.03 6.45
N SER A 187 7.15 15.45 5.69
CA SER A 187 7.14 16.75 5.01
C SER A 187 5.96 16.87 4.03
N LEU A 188 5.64 15.82 3.29
CA LEU A 188 4.50 15.82 2.37
C LEU A 188 3.15 15.65 3.10
N GLU A 189 3.11 14.97 4.24
CA GLU A 189 1.94 14.96 5.13
C GLU A 189 1.66 16.36 5.70
N ILE A 190 2.68 17.08 6.14
CA ILE A 190 2.57 18.47 6.62
C ILE A 190 2.05 19.36 5.48
N ALA A 191 2.70 19.32 4.31
CA ALA A 191 2.27 20.09 3.15
C ALA A 191 0.82 19.79 2.76
N THR A 192 0.43 18.51 2.77
CA THR A 192 -0.93 18.09 2.42
C THR A 192 -1.96 18.62 3.42
N LYS A 193 -1.66 18.54 4.73
CA LYS A 193 -2.54 19.12 5.75
C LYS A 193 -2.67 20.64 5.62
N SER A 194 -1.58 21.36 5.34
CA SER A 194 -1.61 22.82 5.18
C SER A 194 -2.32 23.27 3.90
N ILE A 195 -2.17 22.54 2.79
CA ILE A 195 -2.73 22.91 1.48
C ILE A 195 -4.17 22.44 1.32
N TYR A 196 -4.51 21.24 1.78
CA TYR A 196 -5.80 20.60 1.53
C TYR A 196 -6.69 20.50 2.77
N GLY A 197 -6.14 20.66 3.98
CA GLY A 197 -6.90 20.47 5.23
C GLY A 197 -7.27 19.02 5.53
N ILE A 198 -6.67 18.03 4.83
CA ILE A 198 -6.90 16.60 5.06
C ILE A 198 -5.58 15.81 5.07
N PRO A 199 -5.49 14.64 5.74
CA PRO A 199 -4.29 13.80 5.71
C PRO A 199 -4.11 13.09 4.36
N THR A 200 -2.85 12.74 4.03
CA THR A 200 -2.47 12.10 2.75
C THR A 200 -3.23 10.81 2.45
N LYS A 201 -3.56 10.02 3.47
CA LYS A 201 -4.31 8.77 3.35
C LYS A 201 -5.76 8.91 2.85
N ARG A 202 -6.32 10.13 2.90
CA ARG A 202 -7.71 10.42 2.49
C ARG A 202 -7.82 11.11 1.12
N LEU A 203 -6.70 11.37 0.47
CA LEU A 203 -6.65 12.18 -0.76
C LEU A 203 -6.24 11.30 -1.94
N SER A 204 -7.01 11.35 -3.05
CA SER A 204 -6.64 10.70 -4.31
C SER A 204 -5.30 11.23 -4.80
N PHE A 205 -4.39 10.34 -5.19
CA PHE A 205 -3.11 10.75 -5.74
C PHE A 205 -3.28 11.42 -7.11
N LEU A 206 -4.26 11.02 -7.93
CA LEU A 206 -4.59 11.72 -9.17
C LEU A 206 -5.08 13.15 -8.90
N TYR A 207 -5.96 13.34 -7.90
CA TYR A 207 -6.40 14.68 -7.52
C TYR A 207 -5.25 15.55 -7.02
N TYR A 208 -4.31 14.97 -6.26
CA TYR A 208 -3.11 15.66 -5.79
C TYR A 208 -2.25 16.18 -6.95
N LEU A 209 -2.07 15.36 -7.99
CA LEU A 209 -1.36 15.77 -9.22
C LEU A 209 -2.14 16.83 -10.01
N TYR A 210 -3.46 16.68 -10.16
CA TYR A 210 -4.35 17.66 -10.79
C TYR A 210 -4.25 19.03 -10.11
N TYR A 211 -4.34 19.08 -8.79
CA TYR A 211 -4.30 20.30 -8.02
C TYR A 211 -2.94 21.02 -8.16
N ALA A 212 -1.84 20.26 -8.11
CA ALA A 212 -0.50 20.79 -8.39
C ALA A 212 -0.33 21.29 -9.83
N LYS A 213 -0.92 20.60 -10.81
CA LYS A 213 -0.91 21.04 -12.21
C LYS A 213 -1.69 22.34 -12.41
N CYS A 214 -2.83 22.50 -11.74
CA CYS A 214 -3.60 23.76 -11.74
C CYS A 214 -2.78 24.94 -11.19
N ALA A 215 -1.89 24.71 -10.23
CA ALA A 215 -0.93 25.71 -9.73
C ALA A 215 0.31 25.88 -10.63
N GLY A 216 0.48 25.02 -11.64
CA GLY A 216 1.59 25.00 -12.60
C GLY A 216 2.75 24.08 -12.24
N SER A 217 2.97 23.81 -10.95
CA SER A 217 3.95 22.85 -10.42
C SER A 217 3.61 22.53 -8.97
N PHE A 218 4.20 21.47 -8.41
CA PHE A 218 4.06 21.20 -6.98
C PHE A 218 4.84 22.23 -6.14
N GLU A 219 6.02 22.66 -6.59
CA GLU A 219 6.85 23.70 -5.96
C GLU A 219 6.06 24.99 -5.71
N ASN A 220 5.23 25.43 -6.67
CA ASN A 220 4.40 26.64 -6.53
C ASN A 220 3.40 26.58 -5.35
N LEU A 221 3.00 25.38 -4.90
CA LEU A 221 2.07 25.23 -3.77
C LEU A 221 2.75 25.40 -2.40
N ILE A 222 4.04 25.09 -2.31
CA ILE A 222 4.79 25.00 -1.05
C ILE A 222 5.81 26.13 -0.85
N GLU A 223 6.14 26.89 -1.89
CA GLU A 223 7.18 27.92 -1.85
C GLU A 223 6.62 29.34 -1.68
N VAL A 224 7.39 30.23 -1.05
CA VAL A 224 7.03 31.65 -0.87
C VAL A 224 7.62 32.52 -1.98
N GLU A 225 8.77 32.15 -2.54
CA GLU A 225 9.47 32.92 -3.55
C GLU A 225 8.98 32.67 -4.99
N LYS A 226 9.47 33.47 -5.95
CA LYS A 226 9.19 33.35 -7.40
C LYS A 226 7.69 33.32 -7.75
N ASN A 227 7.16 32.14 -8.05
CA ASN A 227 5.79 31.88 -8.49
C ASN A 227 4.93 31.22 -7.39
N GLY A 228 5.46 31.16 -6.17
CA GLY A 228 4.85 30.58 -4.98
C GLY A 228 3.52 31.23 -4.61
N ALA A 229 2.61 30.42 -4.07
CA ALA A 229 1.28 30.86 -3.68
C ALA A 229 1.29 31.88 -2.52
N GLN A 230 2.33 31.84 -1.69
CA GLN A 230 2.49 32.61 -0.46
C GLN A 230 3.29 33.90 -0.64
N ARG A 231 3.58 34.32 -1.89
CA ARG A 231 4.53 35.40 -2.20
C ARG A 231 4.16 36.78 -1.66
N THR A 232 2.90 37.16 -1.75
CA THR A 232 2.42 38.49 -1.35
C THR A 232 1.12 38.40 -0.56
N LYS A 233 0.88 39.43 0.24
CA LYS A 233 -0.35 39.64 1.03
C LYS A 233 -1.07 40.89 0.55
N VAL A 234 -2.38 40.94 0.76
CA VAL A 234 -3.22 42.08 0.38
C VAL A 234 -3.27 43.08 1.54
N LYS A 235 -2.96 44.36 1.29
CA LYS A 235 -3.00 45.42 2.31
C LYS A 235 -4.45 45.72 2.69
N GLY A 236 -4.80 45.64 3.98
CA GLY A 236 -6.18 45.75 4.47
C GLY A 236 -7.01 44.45 4.36
N GLY A 237 -6.35 43.32 4.10
CA GLY A 237 -6.97 42.00 4.07
C GLY A 237 -7.74 41.68 2.78
N THR A 238 -8.00 40.39 2.55
CA THR A 238 -8.58 39.88 1.30
C THR A 238 -10.09 40.03 1.22
N GLU A 239 -10.80 40.13 2.36
CA GLU A 239 -12.25 40.28 2.39
C GLU A 239 -12.71 41.58 1.68
N GLN A 240 -11.87 42.61 1.68
CA GLN A 240 -12.16 43.87 1.00
C GLN A 240 -12.40 43.70 -0.51
N ILE A 241 -11.79 42.69 -1.14
CA ILE A 241 -11.97 42.41 -2.58
C ILE A 241 -13.44 42.08 -2.84
N SER A 242 -13.99 41.19 -2.00
CA SER A 242 -15.41 40.82 -2.05
C SER A 242 -16.31 42.00 -1.71
N LYS A 243 -15.95 42.83 -0.72
CA LYS A 243 -16.71 44.05 -0.38
C LYS A 243 -16.75 45.04 -1.55
N ARG A 244 -15.63 45.27 -2.23
CA ARG A 244 -15.59 46.17 -3.41
C ARG A 244 -16.36 45.58 -4.59
N LEU A 245 -16.27 44.28 -4.85
CA LEU A 245 -17.12 43.62 -5.86
C LEU A 245 -18.61 43.74 -5.53
N ALA A 246 -19.00 43.57 -4.26
CA ALA A 246 -20.39 43.69 -3.84
C ALA A 246 -20.93 45.12 -3.96
N SER A 247 -20.09 46.14 -3.82
CA SER A 247 -20.49 47.56 -3.90
C SER A 247 -21.03 48.00 -5.25
N VAL A 248 -20.79 47.23 -6.32
CA VAL A 248 -21.36 47.50 -7.66
C VAL A 248 -22.77 46.95 -7.85
N LEU A 249 -23.26 46.15 -6.88
CA LEU A 249 -24.62 45.60 -6.87
C LEU A 249 -25.54 46.59 -6.17
N ALA A 250 -26.74 46.77 -6.71
CA ALA A 250 -27.80 47.53 -6.06
C ALA A 250 -28.33 46.80 -4.82
N SER A 251 -29.00 47.53 -3.93
CA SER A 251 -29.51 46.96 -2.67
C SER A 251 -30.54 45.86 -2.85
N ASP A 252 -31.25 45.84 -3.99
CA ASP A 252 -32.23 44.82 -4.39
C ASP A 252 -31.61 43.70 -5.25
N GLU A 253 -30.29 43.68 -5.41
CA GLU A 253 -29.54 42.66 -6.15
C GLU A 253 -28.66 41.79 -5.24
N LEU A 254 -28.42 42.17 -3.99
CA LEU A 254 -27.63 41.40 -3.02
C LEU A 254 -28.45 41.12 -1.76
N TYR A 255 -28.76 39.84 -1.54
CA TYR A 255 -29.53 39.38 -0.40
C TYR A 255 -28.63 38.64 0.58
N LEU A 256 -28.22 39.32 1.65
CA LEU A 256 -27.53 38.71 2.80
C LEU A 256 -28.53 37.97 3.70
N ASN A 257 -28.02 37.10 4.57
CA ASN A 257 -28.82 36.26 5.47
C ASN A 257 -29.90 35.43 4.74
N THR A 258 -29.58 34.94 3.54
CA THR A 258 -30.53 34.32 2.61
C THR A 258 -29.94 33.02 2.09
N ALA A 259 -30.14 31.93 2.83
CA ALA A 259 -29.64 30.61 2.44
C ALA A 259 -30.59 29.96 1.44
N VAL A 260 -30.06 29.47 0.32
CA VAL A 260 -30.84 28.64 -0.62
C VAL A 260 -31.04 27.26 0.00
N THR A 261 -32.26 26.74 -0.07
CA THR A 261 -32.63 25.42 0.49
C THR A 261 -33.17 24.46 -0.56
N VAL A 262 -33.86 24.97 -1.58
CA VAL A 262 -34.42 24.17 -2.68
C VAL A 262 -34.09 24.83 -4.02
N VAL A 263 -33.67 24.01 -4.98
CA VAL A 263 -33.53 24.38 -6.39
C VAL A 263 -34.51 23.52 -7.19
N ASP A 264 -35.56 24.14 -7.71
CA ASP A 264 -36.57 23.51 -8.56
C ASP A 264 -36.39 23.95 -10.01
N THR A 265 -36.12 23.00 -10.88
CA THR A 265 -35.88 23.13 -12.33
C THR A 265 -36.87 22.27 -13.12
N SER A 266 -38.00 21.90 -12.50
CA SER A 266 -39.05 21.10 -13.14
C SER A 266 -39.68 21.82 -14.35
N ASP A 267 -39.61 23.15 -14.39
CA ASP A 267 -39.90 23.94 -15.59
C ASP A 267 -38.62 24.08 -16.45
N PRO A 268 -38.62 23.58 -17.70
CA PRO A 268 -37.45 23.65 -18.57
C PRO A 268 -37.05 25.07 -19.00
N GLN A 269 -37.89 26.08 -18.77
CA GLN A 269 -37.62 27.48 -19.14
C GLN A 269 -37.21 28.35 -17.95
N SER A 270 -37.47 27.92 -16.72
CA SER A 270 -37.15 28.70 -15.53
C SER A 270 -36.92 27.85 -14.29
N ALA A 271 -36.01 28.29 -13.43
CA ALA A 271 -35.76 27.71 -12.12
C ALA A 271 -36.49 28.51 -11.04
N LEU A 272 -37.06 27.81 -10.06
CA LEU A 272 -37.61 28.37 -8.83
C LEU A 272 -36.67 28.03 -7.65
N VAL A 273 -36.17 29.07 -7.00
CA VAL A 273 -35.21 28.96 -5.89
C VAL A 273 -35.89 29.35 -4.59
N HIS A 274 -35.91 28.44 -3.63
CA HIS A 274 -36.44 28.68 -2.28
C HIS A 274 -35.32 29.06 -1.33
N THR A 275 -35.61 30.01 -0.43
CA THR A 275 -34.62 30.52 0.50
C THR A 275 -35.13 30.57 1.93
N MET A 276 -34.20 30.53 2.88
CA MET A 276 -34.46 30.62 4.31
C MET A 276 -33.72 31.83 4.90
N ASP A 277 -34.33 32.49 5.89
CA ASP A 277 -33.69 33.59 6.62
C ASP A 277 -32.75 33.03 7.70
N THR A 278 -31.47 33.38 7.60
CA THR A 278 -30.45 32.88 8.53
C THR A 278 -30.14 33.86 9.66
N SER A 279 -30.74 35.06 9.66
CA SER A 279 -30.50 36.07 10.70
C SER A 279 -30.90 35.60 12.11
N GLN A 280 -31.84 34.66 12.21
CA GLN A 280 -32.33 34.10 13.48
C GLN A 280 -31.73 32.72 13.83
N MET A 281 -30.83 32.16 13.00
CA MET A 281 -30.25 30.82 13.26
C MET A 281 -29.36 30.75 14.51
N ASN A 282 -28.98 31.89 15.11
CA ASN A 282 -28.21 31.93 16.35
C ASN A 282 -29.07 31.70 17.61
N GLU A 283 -30.40 31.69 17.50
CA GLU A 283 -31.32 31.39 18.60
C GLU A 283 -31.86 29.97 18.42
N ALA A 284 -31.76 29.13 19.45
CA ALA A 284 -31.97 27.67 19.41
C ALA A 284 -33.43 27.21 19.19
N GLN A 285 -34.20 27.86 18.30
CA GLN A 285 -35.55 27.45 17.92
C GLN A 285 -35.68 27.31 16.40
N GLU A 286 -35.71 26.06 15.94
CA GLU A 286 -36.23 25.70 14.62
C GLU A 286 -37.70 26.11 14.54
N THR A 287 -37.99 27.28 13.96
CA THR A 287 -39.36 27.65 13.61
C THR A 287 -39.73 26.97 12.29
N PRO A 288 -40.91 26.33 12.18
CA PRO A 288 -41.26 25.50 11.01
C PRO A 288 -41.52 26.26 9.70
N ASN A 289 -41.36 27.60 9.65
CA ASN A 289 -41.74 28.40 8.49
C ASN A 289 -40.85 29.65 8.34
N ASN A 290 -39.56 29.42 8.11
CA ASN A 290 -38.53 30.46 8.01
C ASN A 290 -38.17 30.81 6.55
N GLU A 291 -39.11 30.66 5.60
CA GLU A 291 -38.90 31.00 4.18
C GLU A 291 -38.79 32.52 4.01
N LYS A 292 -37.66 33.00 3.49
CA LYS A 292 -37.39 34.44 3.37
C LYS A 292 -37.99 35.05 2.11
N ALA A 293 -37.75 34.40 0.98
CA ALA A 293 -38.25 34.78 -0.33
C ALA A 293 -38.09 33.60 -1.31
N ARG A 294 -38.82 33.67 -2.42
CA ARG A 294 -38.61 32.79 -3.59
C ARG A 294 -38.13 33.59 -4.78
N PHE A 295 -37.27 33.00 -5.59
CA PHE A 295 -36.73 33.64 -6.79
C PHE A 295 -37.02 32.79 -8.01
N LYS A 296 -37.61 33.40 -9.04
CA LYS A 296 -37.81 32.75 -10.34
C LYS A 296 -36.79 33.33 -11.32
N CYS A 297 -35.97 32.47 -11.93
CA CYS A 297 -34.92 32.89 -12.85
C CYS A 297 -34.80 32.00 -14.09
N ARG A 298 -34.18 32.52 -15.15
CA ARG A 298 -33.93 31.77 -16.39
C ARG A 298 -32.69 30.88 -16.27
N ARG A 299 -31.70 31.31 -15.48
CA ARG A 299 -30.46 30.56 -15.19
C ARG A 299 -30.01 30.73 -13.74
N LEU A 300 -29.30 29.74 -13.24
CA LEU A 300 -28.72 29.71 -11.90
C LEU A 300 -27.20 29.50 -11.98
N ILE A 301 -26.42 30.24 -11.18
CA ILE A 301 -25.01 29.94 -10.93
C ILE A 301 -24.87 29.52 -9.47
N LEU A 302 -24.48 28.27 -9.21
CA LEU A 302 -24.09 27.83 -7.87
C LEU A 302 -22.60 28.08 -7.67
N ALA A 303 -22.26 29.09 -6.86
CA ALA A 303 -20.89 29.47 -6.51
C ALA A 303 -20.54 29.11 -5.05
N ILE A 304 -21.12 28.02 -4.55
CA ILE A 304 -20.90 27.45 -3.21
C ILE A 304 -20.05 26.15 -3.30
N PRO A 305 -19.41 25.71 -2.20
CA PRO A 305 -18.61 24.48 -2.21
C PRO A 305 -19.44 23.23 -2.59
N PRO A 306 -18.85 22.23 -3.28
CA PRO A 306 -19.52 20.98 -3.67
C PRO A 306 -20.26 20.27 -2.53
N ASN A 307 -19.69 20.22 -1.32
CA ASN A 307 -20.33 19.62 -0.15
C ASN A 307 -21.58 20.40 0.31
N GLN A 308 -21.67 21.69 0.01
CA GLN A 308 -22.87 22.50 0.30
C GLN A 308 -23.95 22.31 -0.76
N CYS A 309 -23.57 22.04 -2.03
CA CYS A 309 -24.53 21.65 -3.07
C CYS A 309 -25.29 20.36 -2.69
N GLY A 310 -24.64 19.44 -1.97
CA GLY A 310 -25.26 18.20 -1.47
C GLY A 310 -26.32 18.40 -0.38
N HIS A 311 -26.32 19.56 0.31
CA HIS A 311 -27.33 19.90 1.31
C HIS A 311 -28.59 20.54 0.71
N LEU A 312 -28.55 20.95 -0.56
CA LEU A 312 -29.72 21.52 -1.24
C LEU A 312 -30.69 20.41 -1.61
N ARG A 313 -31.99 20.69 -1.50
CA ARG A 313 -33.01 19.83 -2.10
C ARG A 313 -33.15 20.15 -3.58
N TRP A 314 -33.03 19.13 -4.41
CA TRP A 314 -33.10 19.24 -5.87
C TRP A 314 -34.42 18.68 -6.41
N LEU A 315 -35.07 19.44 -7.28
CA LEU A 315 -36.30 19.03 -7.98
C LEU A 315 -36.14 19.33 -9.48
N PRO A 316 -36.15 18.34 -10.38
CA PRO A 316 -35.91 16.92 -10.12
C PRO A 316 -34.52 16.69 -9.48
N GLY A 317 -34.26 15.46 -9.02
CA GLY A 317 -32.95 15.09 -8.48
C GLY A 317 -31.82 15.29 -9.50
N LEU A 318 -30.61 15.57 -9.01
CA LEU A 318 -29.42 15.73 -9.85
C LEU A 318 -29.06 14.44 -10.59
N PRO A 319 -28.33 14.53 -11.72
CA PRO A 319 -27.68 13.37 -12.32
C PRO A 319 -26.79 12.62 -11.31
N PHE A 320 -26.77 11.29 -11.40
CA PHE A 320 -26.10 10.41 -10.44
C PHE A 320 -24.64 10.79 -10.17
N GLN A 321 -23.86 11.12 -11.22
CA GLN A 321 -22.45 11.49 -11.07
C GLN A 321 -22.26 12.78 -10.26
N LYS A 322 -23.17 13.75 -10.39
CA LYS A 322 -23.16 14.99 -9.60
C LYS A 322 -23.55 14.74 -8.16
N GLU A 323 -24.59 13.93 -7.94
CA GLU A 323 -24.98 13.53 -6.59
C GLU A 323 -23.84 12.80 -5.88
N GLN A 324 -23.17 11.86 -6.56
CA GLN A 324 -21.99 11.17 -6.04
C GLN A 324 -20.86 12.15 -5.70
N LEU A 325 -20.59 13.13 -6.56
CA LEU A 325 -19.57 14.15 -6.30
C LEU A 325 -19.90 15.00 -5.06
N PHE A 326 -21.11 15.54 -5.00
CA PHE A 326 -21.50 16.47 -3.93
C PHE A 326 -21.62 15.78 -2.57
N ASN A 327 -22.06 14.52 -2.56
CA ASN A 327 -22.11 13.71 -1.33
C ASN A 327 -20.76 13.08 -0.96
N GLY A 328 -19.84 12.95 -1.93
CA GLY A 328 -18.56 12.23 -1.79
C GLY A 328 -17.31 13.10 -1.70
N ALA A 329 -17.43 14.43 -1.78
CA ALA A 329 -16.32 15.37 -1.71
C ALA A 329 -16.17 15.98 -0.31
N PRO A 330 -15.34 15.39 0.59
CA PRO A 330 -15.14 15.95 1.93
C PRO A 330 -14.51 17.35 1.83
N ALA A 331 -15.01 18.27 2.65
CA ALA A 331 -14.35 19.54 2.86
C ALA A 331 -13.03 19.34 3.62
N GLY A 332 -11.97 20.03 3.21
CA GLY A 332 -10.81 20.20 4.04
C GLY A 332 -11.18 20.85 5.38
N ASN A 333 -10.47 20.51 6.44
CA ASN A 333 -10.54 21.25 7.68
C ASN A 333 -9.16 21.84 7.99
N LEU A 334 -9.10 23.17 7.99
CA LEU A 334 -7.92 23.93 8.30
C LEU A 334 -8.27 24.90 9.43
N PHE A 335 -7.66 24.68 10.59
CA PHE A 335 -7.78 25.57 11.73
C PHE A 335 -6.68 26.63 11.63
N LYS A 336 -7.05 27.91 11.53
CA LYS A 336 -6.11 29.04 11.43
C LYS A 336 -6.09 29.87 12.71
N CYS A 337 -4.92 30.33 13.11
CA CYS A 337 -4.69 31.18 14.27
C CYS A 337 -3.79 32.36 13.90
N ILE A 338 -4.05 33.53 14.51
CA ILE A 338 -3.24 34.74 14.41
C ILE A 338 -2.89 35.19 15.81
N VAL A 339 -1.61 35.46 16.04
CA VAL A 339 -1.06 35.94 17.30
C VAL A 339 -0.28 37.22 17.04
N THR A 340 -0.65 38.32 17.70
CA THR A 340 0.05 39.61 17.57
C THR A 340 1.05 39.79 18.72
N TYR A 341 2.12 40.55 18.46
CA TYR A 341 3.23 40.72 19.40
C TYR A 341 3.69 42.19 19.46
N GLU A 342 4.33 42.57 20.57
CA GLU A 342 4.92 43.91 20.71
C GLU A 342 6.08 44.15 19.73
N ARG A 343 6.86 43.09 19.47
CA ARG A 343 8.05 43.12 18.61
C ARG A 343 8.11 41.86 17.75
N ALA A 344 8.69 41.97 16.56
CA ALA A 344 8.95 40.83 15.69
C ALA A 344 10.20 40.05 16.16
N PHE A 345 10.16 39.52 17.39
CA PHE A 345 11.32 38.91 18.07
C PHE A 345 11.99 37.78 17.28
N TRP A 346 11.22 37.05 16.45
CA TRP A 346 11.76 36.01 15.57
C TRP A 346 12.70 36.62 14.52
N ARG A 347 12.39 37.80 13.97
CA ARG A 347 13.27 38.50 13.02
C ARG A 347 14.53 38.99 13.70
N GLU A 348 14.44 39.50 14.93
CA GLU A 348 15.59 39.92 15.75
C GLU A 348 16.58 38.77 15.98
N LYS A 349 16.07 37.54 16.10
CA LYS A 349 16.86 36.30 16.21
C LYS A 349 17.35 35.73 14.86
N GLY A 350 17.06 36.40 13.74
CA GLY A 350 17.42 35.92 12.40
C GLY A 350 16.54 34.77 11.89
N PHE A 351 15.32 34.60 12.43
CA PHE A 351 14.33 33.63 11.96
C PHE A 351 13.33 34.28 11.01
N SER A 352 12.83 33.46 10.09
CA SER A 352 11.80 33.84 9.10
C SER A 352 10.38 33.91 9.68
N GLY A 353 10.14 33.27 10.83
CA GLY A 353 8.81 32.97 11.34
C GLY A 353 8.17 31.72 10.69
N GLU A 354 8.85 31.08 9.72
CA GLU A 354 8.33 29.88 9.07
C GLU A 354 8.63 28.62 9.88
N VAL A 355 7.58 27.85 10.14
CA VAL A 355 7.63 26.55 10.83
C VAL A 355 6.82 25.52 10.03
N ALA A 356 7.30 24.29 9.97
CA ALA A 356 6.59 23.13 9.47
C ALA A 356 6.78 21.96 10.44
N SER A 357 5.70 21.32 10.88
CA SER A 357 5.74 20.40 12.00
C SER A 357 4.71 19.29 11.88
N THR A 358 5.11 18.06 12.22
CA THR A 358 4.19 16.93 12.39
C THR A 358 3.39 17.01 13.69
N GLY A 359 3.80 17.88 14.62
CA GLY A 359 3.26 17.99 15.97
C GLY A 359 3.66 16.82 16.87
N TRP A 360 4.45 15.86 16.39
CA TRP A 360 4.75 14.64 17.13
C TRP A 360 5.64 14.93 18.34
N THR A 361 5.29 14.33 19.48
CA THR A 361 6.12 14.33 20.69
C THR A 361 6.75 12.96 20.89
N GLU A 362 7.73 12.87 21.79
CA GLU A 362 8.34 11.60 22.19
C GLU A 362 7.34 10.64 22.88
N PHE A 363 6.18 11.15 23.30
CA PHE A 363 5.11 10.39 23.94
C PHE A 363 4.08 9.91 22.90
N PRO A 364 3.91 8.58 22.73
CA PRO A 364 2.95 8.05 21.76
C PRO A 364 1.52 8.54 22.02
N GLY A 365 0.87 9.07 20.98
CA GLY A 365 -0.53 9.52 21.03
C GLY A 365 -0.72 10.99 21.44
N GLU A 366 0.35 11.68 21.86
CA GLU A 366 0.33 13.12 22.07
C GLU A 366 0.73 13.84 20.78
N THR A 367 -0.04 14.87 20.40
CA THR A 367 0.26 15.72 19.25
C THR A 367 0.08 17.18 19.61
N LEU A 368 1.15 17.96 19.44
CA LEU A 368 1.13 19.40 19.58
C LEU A 368 0.37 20.06 18.43
N PRO A 369 -0.19 21.28 18.64
CA PRO A 369 -1.17 21.84 17.72
C PRO A 369 -0.58 22.33 16.41
N LEU A 370 0.69 22.73 16.32
CA LEU A 370 1.21 23.44 15.15
C LEU A 370 1.54 22.51 13.97
N VAL A 371 0.90 22.75 12.82
CA VAL A 371 1.24 22.14 11.53
C VAL A 371 2.21 23.01 10.75
N SER A 372 1.90 24.31 10.66
CA SER A 372 2.79 25.29 10.02
C SER A 372 2.56 26.70 10.54
N CYS A 373 3.58 27.55 10.44
CA CYS A 373 3.56 28.95 10.86
C CYS A 373 4.23 29.83 9.80
N PHE A 374 3.81 31.09 9.69
CA PHE A 374 4.43 32.11 8.85
C PHE A 374 4.43 33.46 9.55
N ASP A 375 5.35 34.33 9.15
CA ASP A 375 5.29 35.74 9.53
C ASP A 375 4.01 36.41 9.00
N ALA A 376 3.24 37.02 9.89
CA ALA A 376 2.00 37.72 9.58
C ALA A 376 2.09 39.22 9.84
N THR A 377 3.29 39.79 9.99
CA THR A 377 3.49 41.23 10.23
C THR A 377 2.69 42.04 9.21
N SER A 378 1.88 42.98 9.68
CA SER A 378 0.95 43.73 8.83
C SER A 378 1.68 44.67 7.86
N ALA A 379 0.93 45.28 6.94
CA ALA A 379 1.47 46.27 6.01
C ALA A 379 2.00 47.53 6.72
N ASP A 380 1.44 47.85 7.90
CA ASP A 380 1.85 48.98 8.74
C ASP A 380 2.99 48.61 9.71
N GLY A 381 3.53 47.40 9.59
CA GLY A 381 4.67 46.93 10.37
C GLY A 381 4.31 46.34 11.73
N ASN A 382 3.03 46.09 12.02
CA ASN A 382 2.60 45.52 13.30
C ASN A 382 2.94 44.01 13.38
N PRO A 383 3.78 43.57 14.34
CA PRO A 383 4.25 42.18 14.39
C PRO A 383 3.14 41.17 14.68
N ALA A 384 3.09 40.11 13.88
CA ALA A 384 2.20 38.98 14.11
C ALA A 384 2.76 37.69 13.51
N LEU A 385 2.28 36.55 14.02
CA LEU A 385 2.46 35.22 13.45
C LEU A 385 1.10 34.64 13.04
N VAL A 386 1.09 33.90 11.94
CA VAL A 386 -0.08 33.13 11.50
C VAL A 386 0.25 31.65 11.52
N ALA A 387 -0.58 30.87 12.21
CA ALA A 387 -0.38 29.45 12.43
C ALA A 387 -1.55 28.63 11.88
N PHE A 388 -1.25 27.46 11.34
CA PHE A 388 -2.21 26.43 10.98
C PHE A 388 -2.09 25.25 11.94
N LEU A 389 -3.22 24.76 12.43
CA LEU A 389 -3.27 23.79 13.51
C LEU A 389 -3.79 22.43 13.06
N HIS A 390 -3.41 21.39 13.80
CA HIS A 390 -3.92 20.03 13.63
C HIS A 390 -5.41 19.94 14.02
N ASN A 391 -6.19 19.25 13.19
CA ASN A 391 -7.63 19.05 13.44
C ASN A 391 -7.94 18.29 14.74
N ALA A 392 -6.96 17.60 15.35
CA ALA A 392 -7.13 16.98 16.67
C ALA A 392 -7.39 18.01 17.80
N TRP A 393 -7.17 19.29 17.53
CA TRP A 393 -7.35 20.38 18.50
C TRP A 393 -8.66 21.14 18.33
N THR A 394 -9.54 20.78 17.37
CA THR A 394 -10.81 21.50 17.12
C THR A 394 -11.75 21.51 18.33
N ASP A 395 -11.86 20.37 19.02
CA ASP A 395 -12.86 20.16 20.07
C ASP A 395 -12.41 20.67 21.45
N ARG A 396 -11.19 21.20 21.54
CA ARG A 396 -10.62 21.72 22.79
C ARG A 396 -11.14 23.13 23.07
N PRO A 397 -11.37 23.53 24.34
CA PRO A 397 -11.71 24.91 24.70
C PRO A 397 -10.68 25.92 24.20
N LEU A 398 -11.12 27.13 23.85
CA LEU A 398 -10.27 28.21 23.31
C LEU A 398 -9.03 28.47 24.18
N GLU A 399 -9.20 28.52 25.49
CA GLU A 399 -8.13 28.76 26.45
C GLU A 399 -7.04 27.67 26.44
N GLU A 400 -7.45 26.40 26.36
CA GLU A 400 -6.55 25.25 26.29
C GLU A 400 -5.79 25.25 24.96
N ARG A 401 -6.50 25.50 23.84
CA ARG A 401 -5.89 25.62 22.51
C ARG A 401 -4.88 26.76 22.46
N ARG A 402 -5.27 27.97 22.88
CA ARG A 402 -4.40 29.15 22.90
C ARG A 402 -3.12 28.85 23.67
N SER A 403 -3.26 28.30 24.87
CA SER A 403 -2.12 27.96 25.71
C SER A 403 -1.19 26.93 25.04
N ALA A 404 -1.75 25.92 24.36
CA ALA A 404 -0.97 24.93 23.64
C ALA A 404 -0.26 25.51 22.40
N VAL A 405 -0.93 26.38 21.64
CA VAL A 405 -0.36 27.06 20.48
C VAL A 405 0.82 27.93 20.88
N LEU A 406 0.68 28.74 21.94
CA LEU A 406 1.75 29.62 22.42
C LEU A 406 2.96 28.81 22.91
N ARG A 407 2.73 27.70 23.63
CA ARG A 407 3.81 26.79 24.05
C ARG A 407 4.53 26.15 22.86
N ASP A 408 3.78 25.72 21.85
CA ASP A 408 4.38 25.09 20.67
C ASP A 408 5.13 26.11 19.81
N LEU A 409 4.62 27.33 19.65
CA LEU A 409 5.36 28.43 19.02
C LEU A 409 6.66 28.74 19.79
N ALA A 410 6.62 28.76 21.11
CA ALA A 410 7.80 29.00 21.94
C ALA A 410 8.88 27.94 21.76
N ARG A 411 8.49 26.68 21.55
CA ARG A 411 9.39 25.56 21.23
C ARG A 411 10.22 25.81 19.97
N PHE A 412 9.69 26.53 18.98
CA PHE A 412 10.38 26.82 17.72
C PHE A 412 11.09 28.18 17.73
N LEU A 413 10.49 29.22 18.33
CA LEU A 413 10.90 30.61 18.15
C LEU A 413 11.47 31.27 19.43
N GLY A 414 11.34 30.60 20.59
CA GLY A 414 11.79 31.06 21.90
C GLY A 414 10.64 31.48 22.83
N GLU A 415 10.95 31.61 24.13
CA GLU A 415 9.97 31.86 25.20
C GLU A 415 9.12 33.12 25.00
N GLU A 416 9.64 34.12 24.28
CA GLU A 416 8.94 35.37 23.95
C GLU A 416 7.66 35.15 23.13
N ALA A 417 7.51 33.98 22.49
CA ALA A 417 6.28 33.62 21.80
C ALA A 417 5.08 33.48 22.77
N ALA A 418 5.32 33.32 24.08
CA ALA A 418 4.28 33.29 25.10
C ALA A 418 3.75 34.69 25.48
N ASP A 419 4.53 35.75 25.24
CA ASP A 419 4.20 37.14 25.59
C ASP A 419 3.49 37.85 24.42
N TYR A 420 2.24 37.44 24.17
CA TYR A 420 1.43 37.96 23.06
C TYR A 420 0.58 39.19 23.45
N VAL A 421 0.21 39.99 22.45
CA VAL A 421 -0.67 41.17 22.60
C VAL A 421 -2.14 40.80 22.40
N ASP A 422 -2.45 40.07 21.33
CA ASP A 422 -3.79 39.59 21.00
C ASP A 422 -3.73 38.22 20.32
N TYR A 423 -4.81 37.45 20.42
CA TYR A 423 -4.93 36.10 19.89
C TYR A 423 -6.31 35.89 19.29
N ARG A 424 -6.35 35.34 18.07
CA ARG A 424 -7.59 34.88 17.47
C ARG A 424 -7.39 33.61 16.69
N ASP A 425 -8.28 32.65 16.87
CA ASP A 425 -8.32 31.44 16.08
C ASP A 425 -9.69 31.23 15.43
N LYS A 426 -9.69 30.50 14.31
CA LYS A 426 -10.89 30.17 13.53
C LYS A 426 -10.84 28.72 13.10
N ASP A 427 -11.80 27.96 13.62
CA ASP A 427 -12.16 26.65 13.08
C ASP A 427 -13.12 26.86 11.90
N TRP A 428 -12.65 26.58 10.69
CA TRP A 428 -13.44 26.72 9.47
C TRP A 428 -14.43 25.57 9.27
N HIS A 429 -14.30 24.45 9.99
CA HIS A 429 -15.29 23.38 9.95
C HIS A 429 -16.62 23.80 10.59
N GLN A 430 -16.57 24.63 11.62
CA GLN A 430 -17.75 25.14 12.32
C GLN A 430 -18.53 26.20 11.52
N GLU A 431 -18.03 26.64 10.36
CA GLU A 431 -18.73 27.57 9.48
C GLU A 431 -19.85 26.85 8.69
N PRO A 432 -21.14 27.05 9.05
CA PRO A 432 -22.23 26.19 8.58
C PRO A 432 -22.38 26.16 7.06
N PHE A 433 -22.18 27.31 6.42
CA PHE A 433 -22.37 27.50 4.97
C PHE A 433 -21.09 27.31 4.13
N ASN A 434 -19.99 26.87 4.76
CA ASN A 434 -18.79 26.44 4.06
C ASN A 434 -18.60 24.92 4.23
N GLY A 435 -18.73 24.43 5.47
CA GLY A 435 -18.44 23.05 5.86
C GLY A 435 -16.95 22.73 5.98
N GLY A 436 -16.06 23.70 5.70
CA GLY A 436 -14.61 23.57 5.82
C GLY A 436 -13.80 24.56 4.97
N CYS A 437 -12.47 24.43 5.04
CA CYS A 437 -11.45 25.17 4.29
C CYS A 437 -10.18 24.33 4.12
N PRO A 438 -9.33 24.61 3.11
CA PRO A 438 -9.49 25.68 2.13
C PRO A 438 -10.37 25.27 0.93
N VAL A 439 -10.51 23.97 0.67
CA VAL A 439 -11.16 23.44 -0.54
C VAL A 439 -11.81 22.07 -0.26
N SER A 440 -12.86 21.72 -1.02
CA SER A 440 -13.35 20.34 -1.06
C SER A 440 -12.36 19.44 -1.81
N CYS A 441 -12.12 18.24 -1.30
CA CYS A 441 -11.13 17.31 -1.80
C CYS A 441 -11.77 16.06 -2.39
N VAL A 442 -11.01 15.31 -3.19
CA VAL A 442 -11.48 14.09 -3.83
C VAL A 442 -10.78 12.86 -3.21
N PRO A 443 -11.54 11.91 -2.63
CA PRO A 443 -11.00 10.65 -2.12
C PRO A 443 -10.54 9.72 -3.25
N PRO A 444 -9.67 8.73 -2.97
CA PRO A 444 -9.30 7.71 -3.95
C PRO A 444 -10.51 7.02 -4.57
N GLY A 445 -10.54 6.92 -5.89
CA GLY A 445 -11.60 6.28 -6.68
C GLY A 445 -12.79 7.19 -7.04
N ASN A 446 -12.78 8.46 -6.64
CA ASN A 446 -13.88 9.40 -6.89
C ASN A 446 -13.58 10.43 -8.00
N MET A 447 -12.47 10.32 -8.74
CA MET A 447 -12.16 11.29 -9.80
C MET A 447 -13.11 11.23 -11.00
N GLU A 448 -13.81 10.10 -11.20
CA GLU A 448 -14.86 9.98 -12.21
C GLU A 448 -16.00 10.97 -11.93
N ALA A 449 -16.55 10.97 -10.71
CA ALA A 449 -17.55 11.94 -10.30
C ALA A 449 -17.02 13.39 -10.37
N PHE A 450 -15.76 13.61 -9.96
CA PHE A 450 -15.12 14.94 -10.06
C PHE A 450 -15.01 15.47 -11.50
N SER A 451 -14.85 14.61 -12.50
CA SER A 451 -14.78 15.06 -13.90
C SER A 451 -16.04 15.79 -14.37
N HIS A 452 -17.19 15.55 -13.71
CA HIS A 452 -18.48 16.21 -13.98
C HIS A 452 -18.69 17.52 -13.18
N ILE A 453 -17.67 18.01 -12.45
CA ILE A 453 -17.84 19.17 -11.57
C ILE A 453 -18.22 20.46 -12.31
N ARG A 454 -17.78 20.62 -13.56
CA ARG A 454 -18.07 21.79 -14.42
C ARG A 454 -19.30 21.63 -15.30
N GLU A 455 -19.81 20.41 -15.44
CA GLU A 455 -20.96 20.13 -16.31
C GLU A 455 -22.20 20.87 -15.79
N PRO A 456 -22.95 21.63 -16.59
CA PRO A 456 -24.22 22.20 -16.16
C PRO A 456 -25.27 21.10 -15.92
N ALA A 457 -26.23 21.37 -15.03
CA ALA A 457 -27.42 20.56 -14.86
C ALA A 457 -28.61 21.39 -15.36
N ASP A 458 -28.96 21.23 -16.63
CA ASP A 458 -29.97 22.02 -17.35
C ASP A 458 -29.76 23.55 -17.21
N LEU A 459 -30.58 24.22 -16.40
CA LEU A 459 -30.54 25.67 -16.16
C LEU A 459 -29.45 26.09 -15.16
N VAL A 460 -28.79 25.13 -14.52
CA VAL A 460 -27.86 25.35 -13.41
C VAL A 460 -26.41 25.19 -13.85
N HIS A 461 -25.63 26.26 -13.68
CA HIS A 461 -24.20 26.29 -13.93
C HIS A 461 -23.44 26.25 -12.59
N PHE A 462 -22.32 25.54 -12.55
CA PHE A 462 -21.53 25.37 -11.34
C PHE A 462 -20.27 26.23 -11.41
N SER A 463 -20.00 27.00 -10.36
CA SER A 463 -18.84 27.84 -10.17
C SER A 463 -18.21 27.53 -8.80
N GLY A 464 -17.28 28.37 -8.34
CA GLY A 464 -16.49 28.12 -7.14
C GLY A 464 -15.13 27.54 -7.48
N THR A 465 -14.15 27.80 -6.61
CA THR A 465 -12.73 27.53 -6.88
C THR A 465 -12.43 26.06 -7.18
N GLU A 466 -13.25 25.14 -6.71
CA GLU A 466 -13.18 23.70 -7.00
C GLU A 466 -13.34 23.38 -8.49
N THR A 467 -14.05 24.24 -9.23
CA THR A 467 -14.36 24.06 -10.65
C THR A 467 -13.32 24.69 -11.58
N ALA A 468 -12.26 25.28 -11.01
CA ALA A 468 -11.20 25.96 -11.74
C ALA A 468 -10.16 24.99 -12.30
N ILE A 469 -9.52 25.37 -13.40
CA ILE A 469 -8.35 24.67 -13.97
C ILE A 469 -7.04 25.43 -13.79
N CYS A 470 -7.13 26.66 -13.28
CA CYS A 470 -5.98 27.46 -12.88
C CYS A 470 -6.15 27.84 -11.42
N TRP A 471 -5.22 27.40 -10.57
CA TRP A 471 -5.22 27.70 -9.14
C TRP A 471 -6.53 27.29 -8.43
N ALA A 472 -7.02 26.08 -8.72
CA ALA A 472 -8.12 25.46 -8.00
C ALA A 472 -7.86 25.46 -6.49
N GLY A 473 -8.87 25.75 -5.68
CA GLY A 473 -8.76 25.90 -4.23
C GLY A 473 -8.27 27.27 -3.73
N TYR A 474 -7.83 28.17 -4.62
CA TYR A 474 -7.36 29.52 -4.27
C TYR A 474 -8.31 30.62 -4.74
N MET A 475 -8.07 31.86 -4.30
CA MET A 475 -8.83 33.06 -4.72
C MET A 475 -8.80 33.25 -6.24
N SER A 476 -7.66 32.97 -6.89
CA SER A 476 -7.55 33.06 -8.35
C SER A 476 -8.43 32.05 -9.09
N GLY A 477 -8.55 30.82 -8.58
CA GLY A 477 -9.47 29.83 -9.14
C GLY A 477 -10.94 30.21 -8.91
N ALA A 478 -11.26 30.87 -7.80
CA ALA A 478 -12.61 31.40 -7.58
C ALA A 478 -12.99 32.43 -8.65
N ILE A 479 -12.07 33.34 -9.00
CA ILE A 479 -12.32 34.36 -10.04
C ILE A 479 -12.41 33.71 -11.42
N GLU A 480 -11.50 32.78 -11.75
CA GLU A 480 -11.52 32.06 -13.04
C GLU A 480 -12.84 31.31 -13.24
N SER A 481 -13.26 30.52 -12.25
CA SER A 481 -14.53 29.81 -12.27
C SER A 481 -15.76 30.74 -12.32
N GLY A 482 -15.69 31.90 -11.67
CA GLY A 482 -16.75 32.92 -11.72
C GLY A 482 -16.94 33.50 -13.12
N LEU A 483 -15.83 33.90 -13.76
CA LEU A 483 -15.82 34.38 -15.15
C LEU A 483 -16.33 33.30 -16.11
N ARG A 484 -15.84 32.07 -15.96
CA ARG A 484 -16.23 30.93 -16.80
C ARG A 484 -17.74 30.66 -16.71
N ALA A 485 -18.30 30.56 -15.50
CA ALA A 485 -19.74 30.32 -15.32
C ALA A 485 -20.61 31.47 -15.84
N ALA A 486 -20.16 32.73 -15.69
CA ALA A 486 -20.85 33.89 -16.28
C ALA A 486 -20.89 33.80 -17.81
N HIS A 487 -19.77 33.45 -18.46
CA HIS A 487 -19.73 33.27 -19.91
C HIS A 487 -20.62 32.12 -20.39
N GLU A 488 -20.68 31.00 -19.65
CA GLU A 488 -21.61 29.92 -19.97
C GLU A 488 -23.07 30.38 -19.89
N VAL A 489 -23.44 31.17 -18.88
CA VAL A 489 -24.81 31.71 -18.77
C VAL A 489 -25.11 32.70 -19.90
N LEU A 490 -24.18 33.61 -20.21
CA LEU A 490 -24.33 34.56 -21.32
C LEU A 490 -24.45 33.84 -22.66
N PHE A 491 -23.71 32.74 -22.88
CA PHE A 491 -23.85 31.94 -24.10
C PHE A 491 -25.31 31.51 -24.35
N HIS A 492 -26.09 31.29 -23.29
CA HIS A 492 -27.50 30.92 -23.38
C HIS A 492 -28.49 32.08 -23.36
N LEU A 493 -28.17 33.18 -22.66
CA LEU A 493 -29.10 34.31 -22.47
C LEU A 493 -28.86 35.46 -23.45
N ASP A 494 -27.60 35.72 -23.80
CA ASP A 494 -27.15 36.75 -24.73
C ASP A 494 -25.83 36.33 -25.41
N HIS A 495 -25.96 35.40 -26.37
CA HIS A 495 -24.82 34.82 -27.08
C HIS A 495 -23.91 35.87 -27.76
N SER A 496 -24.45 37.06 -28.07
CA SER A 496 -23.69 38.13 -28.73
C SER A 496 -22.56 38.70 -27.87
N GLN A 497 -22.62 38.53 -26.55
CA GLN A 497 -21.64 39.05 -25.60
C GLN A 497 -20.51 38.06 -25.28
N VAL A 498 -20.54 36.86 -25.86
CA VAL A 498 -19.57 35.80 -25.61
C VAL A 498 -18.87 35.40 -26.90
N GLU A 499 -17.55 35.57 -26.91
CA GLU A 499 -16.70 35.03 -27.96
C GLU A 499 -16.25 33.60 -27.61
N HIS A 500 -15.99 32.77 -28.61
CA HIS A 500 -15.50 31.40 -28.42
C HIS A 500 -14.29 31.26 -27.47
N ARG A 501 -13.38 32.24 -27.47
CA ARG A 501 -12.23 32.25 -26.55
C ARG A 501 -12.63 32.35 -25.07
N HIS A 502 -13.79 32.94 -24.76
CA HIS A 502 -14.30 33.10 -23.40
C HIS A 502 -14.88 31.79 -22.83
N LEU A 503 -15.20 30.81 -23.69
CA LEU A 503 -15.68 29.48 -23.33
C LEU A 503 -14.55 28.46 -23.15
N LYS A 504 -13.29 28.86 -23.33
CA LYS A 504 -12.14 27.99 -23.08
C LYS A 504 -12.14 27.51 -21.61
N GLY A 505 -12.00 26.19 -21.41
CA GLY A 505 -12.04 25.57 -20.08
C GLY A 505 -13.46 25.27 -19.55
N SER A 506 -14.51 25.67 -20.29
CA SER A 506 -15.88 25.19 -20.11
C SER A 506 -16.13 23.90 -20.90
N ILE A 507 -17.25 23.22 -20.62
CA ILE A 507 -17.67 22.03 -21.38
C ILE A 507 -18.07 22.34 -22.84
N TYR A 508 -18.26 23.60 -23.20
CA TYR A 508 -18.66 24.03 -24.55
C TYR A 508 -17.46 24.16 -25.51
N GLY A 509 -16.23 24.11 -24.98
CA GLY A 509 -15.00 24.17 -25.76
C GLY A 509 -14.82 25.46 -26.57
N VAL A 510 -13.80 25.49 -27.42
CA VAL A 510 -13.52 26.62 -28.32
C VAL A 510 -14.41 26.56 -29.57
N ASP A 511 -14.91 25.39 -29.95
CA ASP A 511 -15.66 25.18 -31.20
C ASP A 511 -17.19 25.34 -31.04
N GLY A 512 -17.69 25.59 -29.83
CA GLY A 512 -19.12 25.82 -29.55
C GLY A 512 -20.05 24.63 -29.83
N ALA A 513 -19.49 23.43 -30.01
CA ALA A 513 -20.25 22.20 -30.21
C ALA A 513 -20.78 21.63 -28.89
N PHE A 514 -21.97 21.02 -28.93
CA PHE A 514 -22.52 20.25 -27.81
C PHE A 514 -21.52 19.17 -27.34
N PRO A 515 -21.46 18.89 -26.02
CA PRO A 515 -20.36 18.12 -25.42
C PRO A 515 -20.20 16.74 -26.09
N GLN A 516 -18.99 16.44 -26.55
CA GLN A 516 -18.55 15.05 -26.61
C GLN A 516 -18.18 14.67 -25.17
N LEU A 517 -18.90 13.71 -24.59
CA LEU A 517 -18.50 13.09 -23.33
C LEU A 517 -17.03 12.62 -23.46
N PRO A 518 -16.23 12.71 -22.38
CA PRO A 518 -14.87 12.18 -22.39
C PRO A 518 -14.88 10.75 -22.95
N ASP A 519 -14.11 10.50 -24.00
CA ASP A 519 -13.98 9.16 -24.54
C ASP A 519 -13.26 8.30 -23.50
N HIS A 520 -14.03 7.50 -22.76
CA HIS A 520 -13.51 6.57 -21.75
C HIS A 520 -12.73 5.39 -22.37
N SER A 521 -12.42 5.43 -23.67
CA SER A 521 -11.62 4.42 -24.34
C SER A 521 -10.17 4.38 -23.83
N TYR A 522 -9.73 3.18 -23.55
CA TYR A 522 -8.48 2.83 -22.90
C TYR A 522 -7.25 3.24 -23.73
N LYS A 523 -6.48 4.24 -23.26
CA LYS A 523 -5.12 4.51 -23.75
C LYS A 523 -4.08 4.03 -22.74
N GLN A 524 -3.66 2.77 -22.88
CA GLN A 524 -2.43 2.29 -22.24
C GLN A 524 -1.23 2.74 -23.09
N THR A 525 -0.53 3.79 -22.66
CA THR A 525 0.80 4.10 -23.18
C THR A 525 1.85 3.46 -22.29
N VAL A 526 2.41 2.33 -22.75
CA VAL A 526 3.66 1.78 -22.22
C VAL A 526 4.81 2.62 -22.78
N GLU A 527 5.08 3.78 -22.20
CA GLU A 527 6.28 4.54 -22.55
C GLU A 527 7.50 4.01 -21.81
N ARG A 528 8.50 3.58 -22.59
CA ARG A 528 9.86 3.32 -22.11
C ARG A 528 10.55 4.63 -21.72
N SER A 529 10.31 5.05 -20.48
CA SER A 529 11.20 5.80 -19.60
C SER A 529 12.66 5.98 -20.10
N PRO A 530 13.12 7.21 -20.43
CA PRO A 530 14.53 7.52 -20.75
C PRO A 530 15.43 7.71 -19.51
N TRP A 531 15.05 7.10 -18.38
CA TRP A 531 15.51 7.45 -17.02
C TRP A 531 17.00 7.18 -16.70
N PRO A 532 17.76 6.27 -17.36
CA PRO A 532 19.15 6.01 -16.96
C PRO A 532 20.12 7.17 -17.18
N ARG A 533 19.91 8.00 -18.21
CA ARG A 533 20.91 9.01 -18.64
C ARG A 533 20.91 10.30 -17.81
N ARG A 534 19.80 10.63 -17.15
CA ARG A 534 19.66 11.88 -16.38
C ARG A 534 19.99 11.70 -14.90
N ILE A 535 19.79 10.51 -14.34
CA ILE A 535 20.20 10.16 -12.97
C ILE A 535 21.73 10.29 -12.83
N LEU A 536 22.49 9.80 -13.81
CA LEU A 536 23.95 9.96 -13.90
C LEU A 536 24.42 11.42 -13.85
N LEU A 537 23.66 12.36 -14.44
CA LEU A 537 24.02 13.78 -14.47
C LEU A 537 23.86 14.42 -13.08
N TYR A 538 22.78 14.11 -12.36
CA TYR A 538 22.56 14.63 -11.01
C TYR A 538 23.48 13.98 -9.97
N SER A 539 23.81 12.70 -10.13
CA SER A 539 24.84 12.01 -9.33
C SER A 539 26.21 12.66 -9.52
N ALA A 540 26.57 13.06 -10.75
CA ALA A 540 27.81 13.76 -11.03
C ALA A 540 27.84 15.19 -10.45
N VAL A 541 26.71 15.89 -10.42
CA VAL A 541 26.60 17.23 -9.82
C VAL A 541 26.70 17.17 -8.29
N ALA A 542 25.98 16.24 -7.65
CA ALA A 542 26.06 16.06 -6.20
C ALA A 542 27.46 15.63 -5.74
N LEU A 543 28.12 14.75 -6.51
CA LEU A 543 29.50 14.33 -6.26
C LEU A 543 30.50 15.46 -6.52
N GLY A 544 30.28 16.29 -7.55
CA GLY A 544 31.10 17.46 -7.85
C GLY A 544 31.06 18.52 -6.76
N ILE A 545 29.87 18.79 -6.20
CA ILE A 545 29.69 19.69 -5.05
C ILE A 545 30.41 19.15 -3.81
N TYR A 546 30.32 17.84 -3.56
CA TYR A 546 31.00 17.17 -2.44
C TYR A 546 32.53 17.20 -2.57
N LEU A 547 33.07 16.87 -3.74
CA LEU A 547 34.52 16.87 -3.99
C LEU A 547 35.11 18.29 -3.92
N TYR A 548 34.37 19.31 -4.36
CA TYR A 548 34.77 20.71 -4.21
C TYR A 548 34.82 21.12 -2.73
N SER A 549 33.81 20.72 -1.93
CA SER A 549 33.78 21.00 -0.47
C SER A 549 34.87 20.27 0.33
N SER A 550 35.37 19.15 -0.20
CA SER A 550 36.47 18.39 0.41
C SER A 550 37.84 19.02 0.12
N SER A 551 37.93 19.89 -0.90
CA SER A 551 39.17 20.49 -1.39
C SER A 551 39.43 21.92 -0.89
N SER A 552 38.43 22.58 -0.30
CA SER A 552 38.54 23.98 0.17
C SER A 552 39.00 24.13 1.62
N SER A 553 39.71 23.14 2.17
CA SER A 553 40.33 23.21 3.50
C SER A 553 41.86 23.36 3.41
N SER A 554 42.36 24.38 2.71
CA SER A 554 43.70 24.95 2.93
C SER A 554 43.99 26.14 1.99
N SER A 555 43.65 27.36 2.43
CA SER A 555 44.49 28.56 2.24
C SER A 555 43.70 29.79 2.73
N SER A 556 44.21 30.42 3.77
CA SER A 556 43.88 31.78 4.16
C SER A 556 44.35 32.75 3.09
N ASP A 557 43.43 33.47 2.44
CA ASP A 557 43.67 34.84 2.01
C ASP A 557 42.34 35.53 1.69
N HIS A 558 42.17 36.72 2.27
CA HIS A 558 41.04 37.61 2.06
C HIS A 558 41.09 38.20 0.65
N THR A 559 40.08 37.94 -0.18
CA THR A 559 39.63 38.87 -1.23
C THR A 559 38.14 38.66 -1.49
N ASP A 560 37.37 39.75 -1.42
CA ASP A 560 35.98 39.82 -1.88
C ASP A 560 35.93 39.51 -3.38
N LEU A 561 35.11 38.52 -3.76
CA LEU A 561 34.71 38.27 -5.14
C LEU A 561 33.18 38.10 -5.16
N ASP A 562 32.51 39.10 -5.75
CA ASP A 562 31.10 39.07 -6.10
C ASP A 562 30.80 37.88 -7.02
N ILE A 563 29.88 37.02 -6.59
CA ILE A 563 29.31 35.94 -7.43
C ILE A 563 27.91 36.39 -7.83
N ASP A 564 27.83 37.27 -8.83
CA ASP A 564 26.56 37.63 -9.49
C ASP A 564 26.43 37.08 -10.93
N ASP A 565 27.42 36.35 -11.46
CA ASP A 565 27.42 35.93 -12.88
C ASP A 565 27.58 34.41 -13.11
N VAL A 566 26.74 33.59 -12.47
CA VAL A 566 26.53 32.19 -12.92
C VAL A 566 25.08 31.98 -13.36
N SER A 567 24.80 32.38 -14.59
CA SER A 567 23.54 32.04 -15.27
C SER A 567 23.50 30.53 -15.60
N PHE A 568 22.71 29.77 -14.85
CA PHE A 568 22.60 28.30 -14.99
C PHE A 568 21.75 27.84 -16.20
N PHE A 569 21.46 28.72 -17.16
CA PHE A 569 20.79 28.40 -18.42
C PHE A 569 21.47 29.11 -19.60
N GLY A 570 22.69 28.69 -19.94
CA GLY A 570 23.38 29.08 -21.17
C GLY A 570 23.62 27.88 -22.09
N ARG A 571 22.96 27.85 -23.26
CA ARG A 571 23.30 26.92 -24.34
C ARG A 571 24.64 27.33 -24.97
N SER A 572 25.76 26.69 -24.60
CA SER A 572 26.91 26.41 -25.48
C SER A 572 28.18 26.03 -24.69
N GLY A 573 28.89 25.00 -25.14
CA GLY A 573 30.33 24.82 -24.91
C GLY A 573 30.74 23.76 -23.87
N ILE A 574 31.06 22.55 -24.33
CA ILE A 574 31.80 21.55 -23.55
C ILE A 574 33.30 21.69 -23.88
N PRO A 575 34.20 21.89 -22.90
CA PRO A 575 35.64 21.79 -23.12
C PRO A 575 36.10 20.34 -23.25
N LYS A 576 36.95 20.09 -24.24
CA LYS A 576 37.65 18.82 -24.50
C LYS A 576 38.70 18.54 -23.43
N ILE A 577 38.51 17.54 -22.57
CA ILE A 577 39.60 16.83 -21.90
C ILE A 577 39.22 15.33 -21.90
N PHE A 578 40.20 14.47 -22.20
CA PHE A 578 40.14 13.03 -22.49
C PHE A 578 40.03 12.64 -23.98
N ALA A 579 41.12 12.89 -24.69
CA ALA A 579 41.50 12.14 -25.90
C ALA A 579 42.48 11.01 -25.53
N LYS A 580 42.01 9.75 -25.69
CA LYS A 580 42.62 8.58 -26.40
C LYS A 580 44.12 8.20 -26.20
N PRO A 581 44.51 6.90 -26.31
CA PRO A 581 44.22 6.10 -27.51
C PRO A 581 43.79 4.63 -27.32
N VAL A 582 42.75 4.27 -28.06
CA VAL A 582 42.52 2.90 -28.56
C VAL A 582 42.84 2.94 -30.05
N GLU A 583 43.75 2.08 -30.49
CA GLU A 583 44.09 1.90 -31.90
C GLU A 583 44.09 0.41 -32.27
N LYS A 584 43.71 0.16 -33.55
CA LYS A 584 43.62 -1.09 -34.33
C LYS A 584 42.35 -1.93 -34.10
N GLN A 585 41.55 -2.29 -35.11
CA GLN A 585 41.57 -2.20 -36.58
C GLN A 585 40.08 -2.31 -37.03
N LYS A 586 39.56 -1.42 -37.90
CA LYS A 586 39.36 -1.61 -39.37
C LYS A 586 38.65 -2.94 -39.72
N SER A 587 37.61 -3.05 -40.54
CA SER A 587 36.86 -2.26 -41.53
C SER A 587 35.61 -3.13 -41.84
N ALA A 588 34.50 -2.74 -42.46
CA ALA A 588 34.29 -1.85 -43.58
C ALA A 588 32.82 -1.39 -43.60
N ALA A 589 32.62 -0.12 -43.90
CA ALA A 589 31.38 0.43 -44.41
C ALA A 589 31.37 0.31 -45.94
N LEU A 590 30.17 0.17 -46.54
CA LEU A 590 29.75 0.64 -47.86
C LEU A 590 28.40 -0.05 -48.17
N GLY A 591 27.30 0.59 -48.52
CA GLY A 591 27.02 1.99 -48.76
C GLY A 591 25.59 2.14 -49.31
N PHE A 592 25.05 3.35 -49.14
CA PHE A 592 24.10 4.06 -49.99
C PHE A 592 22.67 3.53 -50.27
N LYS A 593 21.75 4.42 -49.89
CA LYS A 593 20.70 5.11 -50.70
C LYS A 593 19.25 4.69 -50.53
N ALA A 594 18.46 5.74 -50.34
CA ALA A 594 17.01 5.81 -50.38
C ALA A 594 16.50 5.77 -51.82
N GLU A 595 15.28 5.25 -51.99
CA GLU A 595 14.35 5.60 -53.07
C GLU A 595 12.91 5.31 -52.63
N GLU A 596 12.04 6.31 -52.79
CA GLU A 596 10.58 6.21 -52.83
C GLU A 596 10.16 5.73 -54.24
N ASN A 597 9.21 4.80 -54.37
CA ASN A 597 7.90 5.00 -55.02
C ASN A 597 7.11 3.71 -55.31
N GLU A 598 5.78 3.92 -55.32
CA GLU A 598 4.73 3.23 -56.09
C GLU A 598 4.03 1.93 -55.61
N GLN A 599 2.72 1.93 -55.93
CA GLN A 599 1.59 1.20 -55.36
C GLN A 599 1.29 -0.19 -56.02
N PRO A 600 0.04 -0.72 -56.06
CA PRO A 600 -0.45 -1.78 -55.19
C PRO A 600 -0.84 -3.07 -55.95
N VAL A 601 -0.76 -4.26 -55.35
CA VAL A 601 -1.44 -5.45 -55.91
C VAL A 601 -2.06 -6.34 -54.82
N THR A 602 -3.23 -6.84 -55.21
CA THR A 602 -4.36 -7.42 -54.53
C THR A 602 -4.25 -8.88 -54.08
N ASN A 603 -5.10 -9.23 -53.10
CA ASN A 603 -5.85 -10.49 -52.89
C ASN A 603 -5.11 -11.80 -52.54
N ALA A 604 -5.39 -12.34 -51.34
CA ALA A 604 -6.23 -13.54 -51.16
C ALA A 604 -6.50 -13.85 -49.67
N ARG A 605 -7.78 -14.11 -49.33
CA ARG A 605 -8.24 -14.79 -48.09
C ARG A 605 -8.12 -16.32 -48.27
N PRO A 606 -8.06 -17.13 -47.20
CA PRO A 606 -9.26 -17.65 -46.51
C PRO A 606 -9.04 -17.72 -44.98
N GLY A 607 -10.00 -17.93 -44.07
CA GLY A 607 -11.42 -18.23 -44.07
C GLY A 607 -11.80 -18.42 -42.59
N LYS A 608 -12.88 -17.78 -42.15
CA LYS A 608 -13.42 -17.86 -40.78
C LYS A 608 -14.00 -19.26 -40.50
N ILE A 609 -13.79 -19.77 -39.29
CA ILE A 609 -14.75 -20.67 -38.62
C ILE A 609 -15.14 -20.02 -37.31
N VAL A 610 -16.44 -19.78 -37.18
CA VAL A 610 -17.15 -19.25 -36.01
C VAL A 610 -17.68 -20.45 -35.24
N SER A 611 -17.40 -20.57 -33.94
CA SER A 611 -18.14 -21.45 -33.03
C SER A 611 -18.69 -20.65 -31.86
N ALA A 612 -19.99 -20.80 -31.64
CA ALA A 612 -20.82 -20.10 -30.68
C ALA A 612 -20.43 -20.36 -29.21
N LYS A 613 -20.60 -19.34 -28.35
CA LYS A 613 -20.53 -19.46 -26.89
C LYS A 613 -21.92 -19.84 -26.33
N PRO A 614 -22.04 -20.81 -25.40
CA PRO A 614 -23.24 -20.97 -24.59
C PRO A 614 -23.24 -20.02 -23.38
N GLY A 615 -24.45 -19.62 -22.96
CA GLY A 615 -24.72 -18.57 -21.98
C GLY A 615 -24.26 -18.86 -20.55
N LYS A 616 -23.96 -17.77 -19.82
CA LYS A 616 -23.62 -17.75 -18.39
C LYS A 616 -24.88 -18.00 -17.55
N GLY A 617 -24.87 -19.10 -16.79
CA GLY A 617 -25.71 -19.29 -15.61
C GLY A 617 -25.00 -18.71 -14.38
N SER A 618 -25.74 -17.97 -13.56
CA SER A 618 -25.28 -17.31 -12.33
C SER A 618 -25.02 -18.30 -11.18
N GLY A 619 -23.81 -18.31 -10.62
CA GLY A 619 -23.50 -18.97 -9.36
C GLY A 619 -22.00 -19.22 -9.16
N MET A 620 -21.41 -18.57 -8.16
CA MET A 620 -20.03 -18.73 -7.66
C MET A 620 -18.89 -18.41 -8.64
N THR A 621 -18.51 -17.13 -8.73
CA THR A 621 -17.15 -16.73 -9.12
C THR A 621 -16.62 -15.68 -8.15
N GLY A 622 -16.13 -16.15 -7.00
CA GLY A 622 -15.25 -15.42 -6.10
C GLY A 622 -14.17 -16.40 -5.67
N ASN A 623 -12.93 -16.14 -6.07
CA ASN A 623 -11.71 -16.93 -5.79
C ASN A 623 -11.53 -18.23 -6.60
N CYS A 624 -11.34 -18.11 -7.92
CA CYS A 624 -10.67 -19.13 -8.75
C CYS A 624 -9.87 -18.45 -9.87
N HIS A 625 -8.67 -17.95 -9.56
CA HIS A 625 -7.66 -17.58 -10.56
C HIS A 625 -6.30 -18.20 -10.20
N VAL A 626 -6.27 -19.50 -9.92
CA VAL A 626 -5.02 -20.27 -9.84
C VAL A 626 -5.21 -21.60 -10.57
N SER A 627 -5.39 -21.57 -11.88
CA SER A 627 -5.45 -22.81 -12.67
C SER A 627 -5.12 -22.57 -14.14
N GLU A 628 -3.84 -22.41 -14.47
CA GLU A 628 -3.38 -22.81 -15.82
C GLU A 628 -1.86 -22.98 -15.99
N GLN A 629 -0.99 -22.48 -15.10
CA GLN A 629 0.48 -22.56 -15.29
C GLN A 629 1.22 -23.56 -14.37
N ASN A 630 0.49 -24.50 -13.77
CA ASN A 630 1.00 -25.30 -12.65
C ASN A 630 1.38 -26.76 -13.01
N ARG A 631 2.01 -27.04 -14.16
CA ARG A 631 2.34 -28.43 -14.56
C ARG A 631 3.84 -28.73 -14.53
N ILE A 632 4.26 -29.69 -13.69
CA ILE A 632 5.63 -30.23 -13.64
C ILE A 632 5.70 -31.36 -14.68
N VAL A 633 6.47 -31.18 -15.76
CA VAL A 633 6.51 -32.13 -16.87
C VAL A 633 7.93 -32.66 -17.17
N SER A 634 9.00 -32.07 -16.62
CA SER A 634 10.36 -32.53 -16.92
C SER A 634 11.44 -31.99 -15.97
N GLY A 635 12.38 -32.86 -15.60
CA GLY A 635 13.69 -32.55 -15.04
C GLY A 635 14.73 -33.53 -15.60
N THR A 636 16.02 -33.14 -15.67
CA THR A 636 17.08 -33.95 -16.30
C THR A 636 17.32 -35.30 -15.62
N ARG A 637 16.88 -35.47 -14.37
CA ARG A 637 16.96 -36.71 -13.60
C ARG A 637 15.58 -37.24 -13.18
N PHE A 638 14.51 -36.90 -13.91
CA PHE A 638 13.14 -37.31 -13.57
C PHE A 638 12.97 -38.84 -13.47
N GLU A 639 13.74 -39.60 -14.27
CA GLU A 639 13.76 -41.08 -14.21
C GLU A 639 14.16 -41.62 -12.82
N GLU A 640 14.98 -40.89 -12.06
CA GLU A 640 15.38 -41.28 -10.70
C GLU A 640 14.25 -41.13 -9.67
N LEU A 641 13.27 -40.25 -9.91
CA LEU A 641 12.09 -40.11 -9.04
C LEU A 641 11.06 -41.23 -9.23
N THR A 642 11.24 -42.04 -10.27
CA THR A 642 10.41 -43.22 -10.58
C THR A 642 11.10 -44.53 -10.20
N ASP A 643 12.33 -44.47 -9.69
CA ASP A 643 13.11 -45.62 -9.30
C ASP A 643 12.69 -46.13 -7.91
N VAL A 644 12.01 -47.28 -7.88
CA VAL A 644 11.54 -47.92 -6.66
C VAL A 644 12.63 -48.71 -5.93
N THR A 645 13.82 -48.91 -6.52
CA THR A 645 14.92 -49.64 -5.85
C THR A 645 15.42 -48.91 -4.60
N GLN A 646 15.13 -47.61 -4.52
CA GLN A 646 15.49 -46.73 -3.41
C GLN A 646 14.40 -46.67 -2.32
N ILE A 647 13.36 -47.50 -2.40
CA ILE A 647 12.29 -47.57 -1.40
C ILE A 647 12.42 -48.83 -0.56
N HIS A 648 12.49 -48.63 0.75
CA HIS A 648 12.39 -49.68 1.73
C HIS A 648 10.98 -49.71 2.33
N ILE A 649 10.33 -50.87 2.32
CA ILE A 649 9.00 -51.08 2.93
C ILE A 649 9.16 -52.12 4.03
N GLN A 650 8.75 -51.77 5.24
CA GLN A 650 8.72 -52.68 6.39
C GLN A 650 7.38 -52.57 7.14
N GLY A 651 7.12 -53.49 8.06
CA GLY A 651 5.88 -53.50 8.85
C GLY A 651 4.66 -54.05 8.10
N GLY A 652 3.46 -53.68 8.54
CA GLY A 652 2.20 -54.21 8.00
C GLY A 652 2.09 -55.74 8.10
N ASP A 653 1.72 -56.38 6.99
CA ASP A 653 1.69 -57.84 6.82
C ASP A 653 2.96 -58.42 6.15
N GLY A 654 4.01 -57.60 5.99
CA GLY A 654 5.23 -57.96 5.27
C GLY A 654 5.16 -57.82 3.74
N SER A 655 4.04 -57.34 3.19
CA SER A 655 3.93 -57.08 1.74
C SER A 655 4.85 -55.94 1.29
N THR A 656 5.54 -56.16 0.17
CA THR A 656 6.44 -55.19 -0.48
C THR A 656 5.98 -54.87 -1.92
N GLU A 657 4.69 -55.04 -2.21
CA GLU A 657 4.12 -54.80 -3.53
C GLU A 657 4.32 -53.35 -3.99
N VAL A 658 4.75 -53.19 -5.25
CA VAL A 658 4.86 -51.89 -5.92
C VAL A 658 4.17 -51.97 -7.28
N LEU A 659 3.49 -50.91 -7.68
CA LEU A 659 2.92 -50.75 -9.01
C LEU A 659 3.74 -49.78 -9.85
N ARG A 660 3.85 -50.02 -11.16
CA ARG A 660 4.71 -49.24 -12.06
C ARG A 660 3.95 -48.21 -12.88
N THR A 661 2.64 -48.36 -12.99
CA THR A 661 1.77 -47.49 -13.79
C THR A 661 0.45 -47.17 -13.06
N PHE A 662 -0.18 -46.04 -13.38
CA PHE A 662 -1.50 -45.70 -12.79
C PHE A 662 -2.61 -46.66 -13.23
N GLN A 663 -2.44 -47.31 -14.39
CA GLN A 663 -3.38 -48.30 -14.91
C GLN A 663 -3.44 -49.55 -14.00
N GLU A 664 -2.31 -49.96 -13.41
CA GLU A 664 -2.24 -51.08 -12.44
C GLU A 664 -2.95 -50.78 -11.11
N ALA A 665 -3.21 -49.50 -10.82
CA ALA A 665 -3.93 -49.07 -9.62
C ALA A 665 -5.46 -49.11 -9.77
N GLU A 666 -5.98 -49.51 -10.93
CA GLU A 666 -7.43 -49.64 -11.20
C GLU A 666 -8.24 -48.39 -10.79
N LEU A 667 -7.66 -47.21 -11.06
CA LEU A 667 -8.31 -45.94 -10.79
C LEU A 667 -9.50 -45.71 -11.75
N PRO A 668 -10.58 -45.04 -11.31
CA PRO A 668 -11.69 -44.66 -12.19
C PRO A 668 -11.19 -43.89 -13.43
N SER A 669 -11.85 -44.09 -14.57
CA SER A 669 -11.51 -43.42 -15.84
C SER A 669 -11.42 -41.90 -15.70
N GLU A 670 -12.36 -41.31 -14.98
CA GLU A 670 -12.47 -39.89 -14.71
C GLU A 670 -11.27 -39.37 -13.89
N LEU A 671 -10.78 -40.19 -12.95
CA LEU A 671 -9.62 -39.86 -12.13
C LEU A 671 -8.32 -39.94 -12.95
N LEU A 672 -8.20 -40.93 -13.84
CA LEU A 672 -7.10 -41.03 -14.81
C LEU A 672 -7.08 -39.85 -15.78
N GLU A 673 -8.24 -39.42 -16.27
CA GLU A 673 -8.38 -38.23 -17.12
C GLU A 673 -7.97 -36.95 -16.37
N ASN A 674 -8.34 -36.82 -15.10
CA ASN A 674 -7.93 -35.68 -14.27
C ASN A 674 -6.41 -35.66 -14.04
N LEU A 675 -5.78 -36.81 -13.79
CA LEU A 675 -4.31 -36.93 -13.72
C LEU A 675 -3.63 -36.47 -15.01
N LEU A 676 -4.12 -36.93 -16.17
CA LEU A 676 -3.62 -36.49 -17.48
C LEU A 676 -3.82 -34.99 -17.70
N ARG A 677 -4.97 -34.44 -17.32
CA ARG A 677 -5.26 -32.99 -17.38
C ARG A 677 -4.31 -32.20 -16.48
N MET A 678 -3.90 -32.77 -15.35
CA MET A 678 -2.91 -32.18 -14.45
C MET A 678 -1.47 -32.34 -14.95
N GLY A 679 -1.23 -33.12 -16.01
CA GLY A 679 0.09 -33.40 -16.58
C GLY A 679 0.86 -34.51 -15.85
N ILE A 680 0.18 -35.29 -15.01
CA ILE A 680 0.77 -36.38 -14.22
C ILE A 680 0.63 -37.67 -15.04
N ILE A 681 1.70 -38.07 -15.70
CA ILE A 681 1.70 -39.17 -16.69
C ILE A 681 2.23 -40.51 -16.15
N LYS A 682 3.03 -40.48 -15.07
CA LYS A 682 3.63 -41.68 -14.44
C LYS A 682 3.66 -41.51 -12.91
N PRO A 683 3.48 -42.60 -12.15
CA PRO A 683 3.60 -42.56 -10.69
C PRO A 683 5.05 -42.34 -10.25
N THR A 684 5.26 -41.58 -9.19
CA THR A 684 6.55 -41.46 -8.51
C THR A 684 6.83 -42.67 -7.64
N ALA A 685 8.07 -42.88 -7.22
CA ALA A 685 8.45 -44.05 -6.42
C ALA A 685 7.56 -44.20 -5.16
N VAL A 686 7.33 -43.12 -4.39
CA VAL A 686 6.45 -43.18 -3.22
C VAL A 686 5.00 -43.51 -3.59
N GLN A 687 4.50 -43.03 -4.74
CA GLN A 687 3.17 -43.40 -5.24
C GLN A 687 3.12 -44.87 -5.64
N CYS A 688 4.17 -45.38 -6.30
CA CYS A 688 4.31 -46.79 -6.67
C CYS A 688 4.23 -47.71 -5.43
N ALA A 689 4.79 -47.29 -4.30
CA ALA A 689 4.77 -48.05 -3.05
C ALA A 689 3.47 -47.87 -2.24
N THR A 690 2.93 -46.65 -2.16
CA THR A 690 1.76 -46.35 -1.30
C THR A 690 0.43 -46.71 -1.94
N LEU A 691 0.25 -46.49 -3.25
CA LEU A 691 -1.00 -46.77 -3.95
C LEU A 691 -1.49 -48.23 -3.78
N PRO A 692 -0.68 -49.29 -4.00
CA PRO A 692 -1.15 -50.65 -3.86
C PRO A 692 -1.52 -50.97 -2.41
N LEU A 693 -0.75 -50.44 -1.45
CA LEU A 693 -1.00 -50.64 -0.03
C LEU A 693 -2.32 -49.98 0.41
N ILE A 694 -2.61 -48.75 0.00
CA ILE A 694 -3.88 -48.10 0.38
C ILE A 694 -5.08 -48.73 -0.35
N ILE A 695 -4.93 -49.13 -1.62
CA ILE A 695 -6.03 -49.66 -2.42
C ILE A 695 -6.37 -51.10 -2.01
N ARG A 696 -5.36 -51.97 -1.90
CA ARG A 696 -5.54 -53.42 -1.69
C ARG A 696 -5.43 -53.84 -0.22
N LYS A 697 -4.77 -53.04 0.61
CA LYS A 697 -4.50 -53.31 2.02
C LYS A 697 -5.03 -52.17 2.90
N SER A 698 -6.27 -51.74 2.63
CA SER A 698 -6.94 -50.64 3.35
C SER A 698 -7.11 -50.88 4.86
N ASP A 699 -6.82 -52.09 5.35
CA ASP A 699 -6.86 -52.44 6.76
C ASP A 699 -5.62 -52.06 7.57
N PHE A 700 -4.60 -51.48 6.94
CA PHE A 700 -3.36 -51.08 7.58
C PHE A 700 -3.16 -49.56 7.60
N ASP A 701 -2.50 -49.08 8.65
CA ASP A 701 -2.01 -47.71 8.77
C ASP A 701 -0.72 -47.54 7.97
N ILE A 702 -0.34 -46.29 7.67
CA ILE A 702 0.84 -45.99 6.86
C ILE A 702 1.66 -44.89 7.50
N ILE A 703 2.97 -45.09 7.54
CA ILE A 703 3.98 -44.08 7.78
C ILE A 703 4.86 -44.03 6.54
N ALA A 704 4.86 -42.89 5.84
CA ALA A 704 5.65 -42.73 4.63
C ALA A 704 6.61 -41.54 4.76
N GLN A 705 7.90 -41.85 4.73
CA GLN A 705 8.99 -40.90 4.65
C GLN A 705 9.46 -40.75 3.21
N ASP A 706 9.38 -39.53 2.70
CA ASP A 706 10.03 -39.21 1.45
C ASP A 706 10.26 -37.70 1.34
N GLN A 707 11.18 -37.27 0.48
CA GLN A 707 11.53 -35.85 0.33
C GLN A 707 10.34 -34.98 -0.12
N THR A 708 10.41 -33.67 0.14
CA THR A 708 9.38 -32.74 -0.35
C THR A 708 9.39 -32.69 -1.88
N GLY A 709 8.21 -32.77 -2.50
CA GLY A 709 8.10 -32.78 -3.96
C GLY A 709 8.19 -34.17 -4.61
N SER A 710 8.24 -35.25 -3.82
CA SER A 710 8.19 -36.62 -4.34
C SER A 710 6.78 -37.11 -4.70
N GLY A 711 5.74 -36.28 -4.53
CA GLY A 711 4.36 -36.63 -4.90
C GLY A 711 3.52 -37.27 -3.80
N LYS A 712 3.87 -37.07 -2.52
CA LYS A 712 3.15 -37.58 -1.33
C LYS A 712 1.65 -37.25 -1.32
N THR A 713 1.26 -36.06 -1.78
CA THR A 713 -0.13 -35.62 -1.81
C THR A 713 -1.02 -36.54 -2.66
N ALA A 714 -0.62 -36.81 -3.91
CA ALA A 714 -1.34 -37.74 -4.78
C ALA A 714 -1.24 -39.19 -4.28
N ALA A 715 -0.17 -39.57 -3.56
CA ALA A 715 -0.01 -40.90 -2.98
C ALA A 715 -1.12 -41.27 -2.00
N TYR A 716 -1.62 -40.33 -1.17
CA TYR A 716 -2.78 -40.60 -0.30
C TYR A 716 -4.12 -40.15 -0.89
N LEU A 717 -4.17 -39.08 -1.69
CA LEU A 717 -5.46 -38.59 -2.22
C LEU A 717 -6.08 -39.54 -3.24
N LEU A 718 -5.29 -40.03 -4.22
CA LEU A 718 -5.80 -40.90 -5.27
C LEU A 718 -6.52 -42.15 -4.74
N PRO A 719 -5.92 -42.93 -3.83
CA PRO A 719 -6.56 -44.15 -3.35
C PRO A 719 -7.74 -43.86 -2.41
N ILE A 720 -7.69 -42.77 -1.62
CA ILE A 720 -8.84 -42.33 -0.80
C ILE A 720 -10.02 -41.90 -1.69
N ILE A 721 -9.76 -41.10 -2.73
CA ILE A 721 -10.79 -40.66 -3.69
C ILE A 721 -11.41 -41.86 -4.40
N LYS A 722 -10.60 -42.85 -4.81
CA LYS A 722 -11.09 -44.10 -5.40
C LYS A 722 -12.04 -44.84 -4.45
N HIS A 723 -11.64 -45.08 -3.20
CA HIS A 723 -12.48 -45.78 -2.22
C HIS A 723 -13.81 -45.05 -1.97
N ILE A 724 -13.78 -43.73 -1.82
CA ILE A 724 -15.00 -42.93 -1.65
C ILE A 724 -15.89 -43.00 -2.90
N HIS A 725 -15.30 -42.87 -4.09
CA HIS A 725 -16.02 -42.96 -5.36
C HIS A 725 -16.73 -44.32 -5.53
N ASP A 726 -15.99 -45.42 -5.31
CA ASP A 726 -16.50 -46.77 -5.44
C ASP A 726 -17.63 -47.04 -4.43
N PHE A 727 -17.45 -46.65 -3.17
CA PHE A 727 -18.47 -46.76 -2.13
C PHE A 727 -19.75 -45.99 -2.50
N ARG A 728 -19.62 -44.75 -2.96
CA ARG A 728 -20.77 -43.90 -3.31
C ARG A 728 -21.53 -44.42 -4.53
N ASN A 729 -20.83 -44.96 -5.52
CA ASN A 729 -21.44 -45.58 -6.69
C ASN A 729 -22.18 -46.87 -6.33
N GLN A 730 -21.58 -47.73 -5.52
CA GLN A 730 -22.21 -48.97 -5.04
C GLN A 730 -23.49 -48.69 -4.24
N MET A 731 -23.44 -47.70 -3.34
CA MET A 731 -24.56 -47.32 -2.48
C MET A 731 -25.54 -46.34 -3.14
N ARG A 732 -25.31 -45.91 -4.39
CA ARG A 732 -26.09 -44.90 -5.12
C ARG A 732 -26.37 -43.62 -4.31
N LEU A 733 -25.36 -43.16 -3.57
CA LEU A 733 -25.50 -42.03 -2.67
C LEU A 733 -25.52 -40.70 -3.44
N SER A 734 -26.50 -39.85 -3.13
CA SER A 734 -26.54 -38.46 -3.59
C SER A 734 -25.45 -37.63 -2.89
N GLN A 735 -25.08 -36.47 -3.46
CA GLN A 735 -24.12 -35.55 -2.84
C GLN A 735 -24.55 -35.09 -1.43
N ARG A 736 -25.86 -34.96 -1.18
CA ARG A 736 -26.40 -34.57 0.13
C ARG A 736 -26.31 -35.67 1.19
N ALA A 737 -26.04 -36.93 0.81
CA ALA A 737 -25.97 -38.04 1.75
C ALA A 737 -24.80 -37.92 2.75
N THR A 738 -23.76 -37.16 2.41
CA THR A 738 -22.59 -36.90 3.27
C THR A 738 -22.56 -35.47 3.81
N ALA A 739 -23.73 -34.83 3.90
CA ALA A 739 -23.87 -33.54 4.56
C ALA A 739 -23.31 -33.64 5.99
N ARG A 740 -22.28 -32.84 6.27
CA ARG A 740 -21.57 -32.78 7.55
C ARG A 740 -20.87 -34.08 7.99
N GLN A 741 -20.66 -35.06 7.10
CA GLN A 741 -20.08 -36.36 7.46
C GLN A 741 -18.94 -36.77 6.51
N PRO A 742 -17.72 -36.22 6.68
CA PRO A 742 -16.58 -36.56 5.85
C PRO A 742 -16.09 -37.99 6.11
N PHE A 743 -15.73 -38.69 5.03
CA PHE A 743 -15.04 -39.97 5.07
C PHE A 743 -13.54 -39.82 5.33
N ALA A 744 -12.97 -38.68 4.92
CA ALA A 744 -11.56 -38.37 5.12
C ALA A 744 -11.35 -36.97 5.70
N ILE A 745 -10.43 -36.84 6.66
CA ILE A 745 -9.95 -35.56 7.17
C ILE A 745 -8.43 -35.48 6.94
N VAL A 746 -7.98 -34.43 6.25
CA VAL A 746 -6.57 -34.14 6.01
C VAL A 746 -6.15 -32.96 6.90
N VAL A 747 -5.25 -33.23 7.84
CA VAL A 747 -4.75 -32.26 8.82
C VAL A 747 -3.40 -31.74 8.37
N LEU A 748 -3.31 -30.41 8.24
CA LEU A 748 -2.13 -29.74 7.69
C LEU A 748 -1.64 -28.63 8.63
N PRO A 749 -0.32 -28.45 8.78
CA PRO A 749 0.23 -27.52 9.77
C PRO A 749 -0.04 -26.05 9.45
N THR A 750 -0.06 -25.69 8.16
CA THR A 750 -0.23 -24.30 7.72
C THR A 750 -1.45 -24.11 6.83
N ARG A 751 -1.96 -22.89 6.82
CA ARG A 751 -3.16 -22.51 6.04
C ARG A 751 -2.88 -22.54 4.55
N GLU A 752 -1.67 -22.15 4.18
CA GLU A 752 -1.15 -22.10 2.82
C GLU A 752 -1.07 -23.51 2.22
N LEU A 753 -0.58 -24.49 3.00
CA LEU A 753 -0.56 -25.89 2.58
C LEU A 753 -2.00 -26.44 2.47
N ALA A 754 -2.87 -26.08 3.41
CA ALA A 754 -4.28 -26.48 3.37
C ALA A 754 -5.00 -25.97 2.13
N GLY A 755 -4.80 -24.72 1.74
CA GLY A 755 -5.36 -24.17 0.49
C GLY A 755 -4.82 -24.88 -0.76
N GLN A 756 -3.51 -25.19 -0.79
CA GLN A 756 -2.89 -25.89 -1.93
C GLN A 756 -3.43 -27.30 -2.11
N ILE A 757 -3.46 -28.09 -1.03
CA ILE A 757 -3.94 -29.48 -1.09
C ILE A 757 -5.45 -29.51 -1.34
N ALA A 758 -6.22 -28.54 -0.86
CA ALA A 758 -7.64 -28.38 -1.21
C ALA A 758 -7.84 -28.11 -2.71
N ALA A 759 -7.02 -27.23 -3.32
CA ALA A 759 -7.08 -26.98 -4.75
C ALA A 759 -6.65 -28.20 -5.58
N GLU A 760 -5.64 -28.95 -5.14
CA GLU A 760 -5.21 -30.19 -5.78
C GLU A 760 -6.30 -31.26 -5.71
N ALA A 761 -6.89 -31.47 -4.52
CA ALA A 761 -8.00 -32.38 -4.33
C ALA A 761 -9.22 -31.99 -5.19
N ALA A 762 -9.55 -30.70 -5.27
CA ALA A 762 -10.64 -30.20 -6.12
C ALA A 762 -10.45 -30.52 -7.61
N ASN A 763 -9.20 -30.42 -8.11
CA ASN A 763 -8.87 -30.80 -9.49
C ASN A 763 -8.95 -32.33 -9.70
N LEU A 764 -8.51 -33.12 -8.71
CA LEU A 764 -8.58 -34.58 -8.77
C LEU A 764 -10.01 -35.11 -8.76
N VAL A 765 -10.92 -34.48 -8.01
CA VAL A 765 -12.34 -34.91 -7.92
C VAL A 765 -13.23 -34.35 -9.03
N GLN A 766 -12.69 -33.60 -9.99
CA GLN A 766 -13.49 -32.99 -11.06
C GLN A 766 -14.26 -34.08 -11.83
N ASN A 767 -15.56 -33.89 -12.04
CA ASN A 767 -16.47 -34.85 -12.67
C ASN A 767 -16.65 -36.20 -11.93
N LEU A 768 -16.12 -36.34 -10.70
CA LEU A 768 -16.42 -37.47 -9.83
C LEU A 768 -17.57 -37.12 -8.88
N ASN A 769 -18.32 -38.13 -8.43
CA ASN A 769 -19.28 -37.97 -7.33
C ASN A 769 -18.55 -37.94 -5.98
N VAL A 770 -17.56 -37.05 -5.80
CA VAL A 770 -16.79 -36.88 -4.56
C VAL A 770 -16.65 -35.37 -4.29
N THR A 771 -16.93 -34.92 -3.07
CA THR A 771 -16.86 -33.50 -2.70
C THR A 771 -15.74 -33.20 -1.70
N VAL A 772 -15.12 -32.03 -1.86
CA VAL A 772 -14.02 -31.55 -1.02
C VAL A 772 -14.41 -30.22 -0.39
N ALA A 773 -14.15 -30.05 0.90
CA ALA A 773 -14.27 -28.77 1.60
C ALA A 773 -12.96 -28.42 2.32
N ALA A 774 -12.72 -27.13 2.51
CA ALA A 774 -11.54 -26.63 3.20
C ALA A 774 -11.90 -25.74 4.40
N SER A 775 -11.14 -25.87 5.48
CA SER A 775 -11.28 -25.02 6.67
C SER A 775 -9.93 -24.68 7.30
N TYR A 776 -9.50 -23.44 7.12
CA TYR A 776 -8.28 -22.90 7.70
C TYR A 776 -8.49 -21.43 8.15
N GLY A 777 -7.53 -20.86 8.87
CA GLY A 777 -7.70 -19.52 9.46
C GLY A 777 -7.94 -18.42 8.41
N GLN A 778 -8.67 -17.36 8.80
CA GLN A 778 -9.20 -16.28 7.95
C GLN A 778 -10.29 -16.62 6.91
N MET A 779 -10.61 -17.90 6.68
CA MET A 779 -11.89 -18.23 6.01
C MET A 779 -13.07 -17.92 6.92
N ASP A 780 -14.15 -17.37 6.36
CA ASP A 780 -15.41 -17.23 7.08
C ASP A 780 -15.93 -18.63 7.45
N MET A 781 -16.09 -18.87 8.75
CA MET A 781 -16.53 -20.15 9.27
C MET A 781 -17.96 -20.48 8.81
N GLU A 782 -18.79 -19.49 8.55
CA GLU A 782 -20.16 -19.70 8.10
C GLU A 782 -20.22 -20.14 6.64
N ILE A 783 -19.35 -19.62 5.77
CA ILE A 783 -19.22 -20.10 4.38
C ILE A 783 -18.81 -21.57 4.37
N THR A 784 -17.80 -21.94 5.16
CA THR A 784 -17.38 -23.35 5.29
C THR A 784 -18.51 -24.22 5.84
N ARG A 785 -19.25 -23.76 6.85
CA ARG A 785 -20.41 -24.49 7.40
C ARG A 785 -21.51 -24.70 6.36
N GLN A 786 -21.75 -23.72 5.48
CA GLN A 786 -22.71 -23.85 4.39
C GLN A 786 -22.25 -24.91 3.38
N GLN A 787 -20.96 -24.91 3.00
CA GLN A 787 -20.41 -25.95 2.12
C GLN A 787 -20.52 -27.35 2.75
N LEU A 788 -20.19 -27.49 4.03
CA LEU A 788 -20.34 -28.73 4.79
C LEU A 788 -21.80 -29.23 4.82
N ARG A 789 -22.80 -28.32 4.83
CA ARG A 789 -24.23 -28.68 4.77
C ARG A 789 -24.66 -29.21 3.40
N VAL A 790 -24.00 -28.81 2.32
CA VAL A 790 -24.32 -29.28 0.96
C VAL A 790 -23.80 -30.71 0.76
N GLY A 791 -22.63 -31.02 1.31
CA GLY A 791 -22.00 -32.34 1.26
C GLY A 791 -20.48 -32.23 1.29
N CYS A 792 -19.81 -33.03 2.11
CA CYS A 792 -18.35 -33.03 2.23
C CYS A 792 -17.85 -34.45 2.45
N ASP A 793 -17.18 -35.04 1.45
CA ASP A 793 -16.56 -36.36 1.58
C ASP A 793 -15.12 -36.24 2.12
N ILE A 794 -14.38 -35.19 1.74
CA ILE A 794 -13.01 -34.92 2.18
C ILE A 794 -12.94 -33.51 2.78
N LEU A 795 -12.57 -33.41 4.06
CA LEU A 795 -12.34 -32.13 4.74
C LEU A 795 -10.84 -31.88 4.93
N ILE A 796 -10.35 -30.76 4.41
CA ILE A 796 -8.93 -30.39 4.49
C ILE A 796 -8.77 -29.14 5.35
N GLY A 797 -7.87 -29.15 6.33
CA GLY A 797 -7.77 -28.00 7.23
C GLY A 797 -6.63 -28.01 8.23
N THR A 798 -6.54 -26.92 8.98
CA THR A 798 -5.59 -26.78 10.08
C THR A 798 -6.19 -27.27 11.40
N PRO A 799 -5.38 -27.77 12.37
CA PRO A 799 -5.89 -28.33 13.63
C PRO A 799 -6.88 -27.40 14.35
N GLY A 800 -6.54 -26.12 14.49
CA GLY A 800 -7.37 -25.13 15.18
C GLY A 800 -8.73 -24.83 14.52
N ARG A 801 -8.90 -25.14 13.24
CA ARG A 801 -10.19 -25.01 12.54
C ARG A 801 -10.97 -26.31 12.52
N ILE A 802 -10.29 -27.42 12.30
CA ILE A 802 -10.89 -28.77 12.38
C ILE A 802 -11.53 -28.96 13.75
N ILE A 803 -10.82 -28.61 14.84
CA ILE A 803 -11.35 -28.70 16.20
C ILE A 803 -12.64 -27.88 16.40
N GLY A 804 -12.74 -26.73 15.72
CA GLY A 804 -13.91 -25.85 15.77
C GLY A 804 -15.14 -26.43 15.05
N HIS A 805 -14.96 -27.45 14.21
CA HIS A 805 -16.06 -28.14 13.54
C HIS A 805 -16.53 -29.40 14.29
N ILE A 806 -15.64 -30.05 15.04
CA ILE A 806 -15.86 -31.37 15.65
C ILE A 806 -16.09 -31.34 17.17
N LYS A 807 -15.74 -30.25 17.87
CA LYS A 807 -15.95 -30.19 19.32
C LYS A 807 -17.42 -29.94 19.71
N PRO A 808 -17.91 -30.54 20.82
CA PRO A 808 -19.30 -30.40 21.28
C PRO A 808 -19.64 -29.05 21.95
N ASP A 809 -18.63 -28.32 22.42
CA ASP A 809 -18.77 -27.04 23.14
C ASP A 809 -19.12 -25.84 22.23
N ARG A 810 -19.27 -26.10 20.93
CA ARG A 810 -19.59 -25.14 19.86
C ARG A 810 -20.64 -25.77 18.93
N PRO A 811 -21.31 -25.00 18.05
CA PRO A 811 -22.22 -25.58 17.06
C PRO A 811 -21.46 -26.54 16.13
N MET A 812 -21.55 -27.83 16.45
CA MET A 812 -20.91 -28.92 15.73
C MET A 812 -21.42 -28.91 14.29
N SER A 813 -20.49 -28.83 13.36
CA SER A 813 -20.78 -28.74 11.92
C SER A 813 -20.23 -29.92 11.13
N VAL A 814 -19.49 -30.81 11.79
CA VAL A 814 -18.98 -32.07 11.28
C VAL A 814 -19.26 -33.17 12.30
N HIS A 815 -19.87 -34.27 11.85
CA HIS A 815 -20.02 -35.50 12.62
C HIS A 815 -19.00 -36.54 12.14
N LEU A 816 -18.36 -37.25 13.07
CA LEU A 816 -17.25 -38.15 12.78
C LEU A 816 -17.65 -39.62 12.59
N ASN A 817 -18.94 -39.93 12.63
CA ASN A 817 -19.45 -41.32 12.56
C ASN A 817 -19.06 -42.04 11.26
N SER A 818 -18.84 -41.30 10.18
CA SER A 818 -18.47 -41.84 8.87
C SER A 818 -16.96 -41.70 8.57
N LEU A 819 -16.17 -41.21 9.52
CA LEU A 819 -14.74 -40.96 9.31
C LEU A 819 -13.98 -42.28 9.20
N ARG A 820 -13.41 -42.55 8.02
CA ARG A 820 -12.56 -43.72 7.78
C ARG A 820 -11.08 -43.36 7.78
N TRP A 821 -10.70 -42.26 7.13
CA TRP A 821 -9.28 -41.89 6.99
C TRP A 821 -8.96 -40.57 7.69
N THR A 822 -7.90 -40.58 8.49
CA THR A 822 -7.22 -39.34 8.91
C THR A 822 -5.85 -39.33 8.25
N VAL A 823 -5.50 -38.21 7.60
CA VAL A 823 -4.19 -38.01 6.99
C VAL A 823 -3.47 -36.87 7.70
N ILE A 824 -2.23 -37.11 8.11
CA ILE A 824 -1.33 -36.10 8.64
C ILE A 824 -0.20 -35.92 7.63
N ASP A 825 -0.12 -34.75 7.00
CA ASP A 825 0.97 -34.38 6.10
C ASP A 825 1.89 -33.38 6.81
N GLU A 826 3.19 -33.43 6.53
CA GLU A 826 4.25 -32.69 7.25
C GLU A 826 4.22 -32.98 8.78
N ALA A 827 4.21 -34.27 9.12
CA ALA A 827 3.96 -34.77 10.47
C ALA A 827 4.98 -34.33 11.53
N ASP A 828 6.22 -34.13 11.15
CA ASP A 828 7.31 -33.61 11.99
C ASP A 828 7.00 -32.19 12.52
N HIS A 829 6.31 -31.38 11.72
CA HIS A 829 6.00 -29.99 12.05
C HIS A 829 5.16 -29.84 13.33
N PHE A 830 4.15 -30.71 13.51
CA PHE A 830 3.25 -30.67 14.66
C PHE A 830 3.93 -31.00 15.99
N LEU A 831 5.12 -31.60 15.97
CA LEU A 831 5.87 -31.91 17.18
C LEU A 831 6.63 -30.68 17.70
N HIS A 832 6.98 -29.75 16.80
CA HIS A 832 7.71 -28.53 17.12
C HIS A 832 6.80 -27.30 17.30
N GLN A 833 5.63 -27.28 16.64
CA GLN A 833 4.66 -26.19 16.71
C GLN A 833 3.24 -26.69 16.97
N ASP A 834 2.45 -25.96 17.76
CA ASP A 834 1.03 -26.24 18.04
C ASP A 834 0.72 -27.63 18.63
N ARG A 835 1.71 -28.28 19.25
CA ARG A 835 1.62 -29.63 19.82
C ARG A 835 0.37 -29.87 20.68
N LYS A 836 0.00 -28.94 21.57
CA LYS A 836 -1.20 -29.08 22.42
C LYS A 836 -2.50 -29.12 21.61
N ILE A 837 -2.62 -28.25 20.60
CA ILE A 837 -3.81 -28.18 19.75
C ILE A 837 -3.88 -29.44 18.88
N PHE A 838 -2.74 -29.85 18.33
CA PHE A 838 -2.60 -31.07 17.56
C PHE A 838 -2.98 -32.33 18.37
N GLU A 839 -2.41 -32.50 19.57
CA GLU A 839 -2.74 -33.61 20.48
C GLU A 839 -4.23 -33.64 20.82
N THR A 840 -4.87 -32.48 20.96
CA THR A 840 -6.32 -32.39 21.20
C THR A 840 -7.12 -32.87 19.99
N VAL A 841 -6.76 -32.42 18.77
CA VAL A 841 -7.42 -32.86 17.53
C VAL A 841 -7.25 -34.36 17.34
N MET A 842 -6.03 -34.87 17.48
CA MET A 842 -5.74 -36.30 17.35
C MET A 842 -6.43 -37.14 18.41
N GLY A 843 -6.54 -36.63 19.65
CA GLY A 843 -7.29 -37.29 20.72
C GLY A 843 -8.76 -37.53 20.35
N THR A 844 -9.38 -36.62 19.60
CA THR A 844 -10.75 -36.82 19.08
C THR A 844 -10.77 -37.68 17.82
N LEU A 845 -9.94 -37.38 16.81
CA LEU A 845 -9.97 -38.10 15.53
C LEU A 845 -9.62 -39.58 15.68
N SER A 846 -8.67 -39.93 16.54
CA SER A 846 -8.23 -41.33 16.77
C SER A 846 -9.30 -42.26 17.33
N GLN A 847 -10.28 -41.70 18.03
CA GLN A 847 -11.42 -42.47 18.52
C GLN A 847 -12.36 -42.87 17.37
N HIS A 848 -12.38 -42.09 16.28
CA HIS A 848 -13.35 -42.25 15.19
C HIS A 848 -12.74 -42.79 13.89
N HIS A 849 -11.53 -42.42 13.50
CA HIS A 849 -10.96 -42.84 12.21
C HIS A 849 -10.71 -44.35 12.15
N GLU A 850 -10.92 -45.00 11.01
CA GLU A 850 -10.54 -46.40 10.82
C GLU A 850 -9.02 -46.54 10.60
N ARG A 851 -8.42 -45.61 9.85
CA ARG A 851 -6.99 -45.61 9.48
C ARG A 851 -6.35 -44.23 9.59
N LEU A 852 -5.07 -44.24 9.94
CA LEU A 852 -4.19 -43.08 10.05
C LEU A 852 -3.04 -43.20 9.05
N TYR A 853 -2.93 -42.24 8.14
CA TYR A 853 -1.81 -42.13 7.22
C TYR A 853 -0.96 -40.92 7.58
N VAL A 854 0.34 -41.13 7.77
CA VAL A 854 1.28 -40.12 8.23
C VAL A 854 2.38 -39.96 7.19
N PHE A 855 2.54 -38.74 6.69
CA PHE A 855 3.53 -38.38 5.68
C PHE A 855 4.46 -37.31 6.24
N SER A 856 5.76 -37.48 6.07
CA SER A 856 6.78 -36.50 6.51
C SER A 856 8.01 -36.51 5.61
N ALA A 857 8.75 -35.41 5.60
CA ALA A 857 10.07 -35.34 4.97
C ALA A 857 11.16 -35.97 5.86
N THR A 858 11.04 -35.79 7.18
CA THR A 858 11.97 -36.33 8.16
C THR A 858 11.24 -37.29 9.11
N PHE A 859 11.90 -38.37 9.50
CA PHE A 859 11.49 -39.20 10.62
C PHE A 859 12.71 -39.53 11.46
N ASP A 860 12.78 -38.92 12.64
CA ASP A 860 13.50 -39.54 13.73
C ASP A 860 12.61 -40.63 14.36
N GLN A 861 13.22 -41.50 15.17
CA GLN A 861 12.49 -42.55 15.86
C GLN A 861 11.41 -41.99 16.80
N TYR A 862 11.56 -40.74 17.23
CA TYR A 862 10.63 -40.05 18.13
C TYR A 862 9.30 -39.71 17.42
N VAL A 863 9.36 -39.21 16.17
CA VAL A 863 8.19 -38.93 15.32
C VAL A 863 7.43 -40.22 15.08
N VAL A 864 8.11 -41.27 14.61
CA VAL A 864 7.50 -42.58 14.34
C VAL A 864 6.77 -43.11 15.57
N ASN A 865 7.45 -43.14 16.72
CA ASN A 865 6.89 -43.64 17.96
C ASN A 865 5.74 -42.77 18.47
N THR A 866 5.76 -41.47 18.20
CA THR A 866 4.69 -40.54 18.59
C THR A 866 3.39 -40.87 17.88
N TYR A 867 3.44 -41.07 16.57
CA TYR A 867 2.26 -41.31 15.74
C TYR A 867 1.73 -42.75 15.85
N LYS A 868 2.60 -43.74 16.08
CA LYS A 868 2.20 -45.13 16.35
C LYS A 868 1.17 -45.26 17.48
N ARG A 869 1.15 -44.33 18.43
CA ARG A 869 0.16 -44.31 19.54
C ARG A 869 -1.28 -44.03 19.09
N TYR A 870 -1.47 -43.44 17.91
CA TYR A 870 -2.79 -43.12 17.35
C TYR A 870 -3.22 -44.11 16.26
N MET A 871 -2.37 -45.07 15.91
CA MET A 871 -2.62 -46.06 14.86
C MET A 871 -3.42 -47.25 15.41
N LYS A 872 -4.23 -47.87 14.54
CA LYS A 872 -5.11 -49.01 14.89
C LYS A 872 -4.54 -50.35 14.44
N SER A 873 -3.42 -50.35 13.73
CA SER A 873 -2.72 -51.52 13.18
C SER A 873 -1.21 -51.29 13.21
N THR A 874 -0.45 -52.36 12.98
CA THR A 874 0.98 -52.23 12.69
C THR A 874 1.13 -51.52 11.34
N PRO A 875 1.73 -50.32 11.28
CA PRO A 875 1.77 -49.56 10.03
C PRO A 875 2.72 -50.21 9.02
N PHE A 876 2.45 -49.98 7.74
CA PHE A 876 3.50 -50.05 6.73
C PHE A 876 4.39 -48.81 6.88
N GLU A 877 5.68 -49.03 7.07
CA GLU A 877 6.69 -47.99 7.14
C GLU A 877 7.45 -47.97 5.82
N ILE A 878 7.27 -46.90 5.06
CA ILE A 878 7.79 -46.72 3.71
C ILE A 878 8.86 -45.64 3.77
N PHE A 879 10.11 -46.01 3.54
CA PHE A 879 11.25 -45.11 3.56
C PHE A 879 11.81 -44.95 2.15
N GLY A 880 11.66 -43.76 1.59
CA GLY A 880 12.27 -43.38 0.31
C GLY A 880 13.72 -42.92 0.44
N ARG A 881 14.23 -42.33 -0.64
CA ARG A 881 15.63 -41.86 -0.77
C ARG A 881 15.99 -40.90 0.38
N GLN A 882 17.00 -41.26 1.17
CA GLN A 882 17.58 -40.37 2.19
C GLN A 882 18.66 -39.46 1.58
N GLY A 883 18.65 -38.20 1.98
CA GLY A 883 19.61 -37.18 1.52
C GLY A 883 19.17 -36.39 0.27
N MET A 884 19.76 -35.20 0.08
CA MET A 884 19.55 -34.34 -1.08
C MET A 884 20.78 -34.33 -2.01
N PRO A 885 21.05 -35.44 -2.75
CA PRO A 885 22.23 -35.54 -3.61
C PRO A 885 22.21 -34.49 -4.72
N ASP A 886 21.01 -34.13 -5.21
CA ASP A 886 20.78 -33.16 -6.29
C ASP A 886 21.00 -31.70 -5.89
N VAL A 887 21.20 -31.41 -4.61
CA VAL A 887 21.46 -30.06 -4.12
C VAL A 887 22.96 -29.87 -3.86
N VAL A 888 23.57 -28.95 -4.60
CA VAL A 888 24.94 -28.49 -4.36
C VAL A 888 24.93 -27.56 -3.14
N LEU A 889 25.72 -27.89 -2.11
CA LEU A 889 25.82 -27.08 -0.90
C LEU A 889 27.11 -26.25 -0.94
N GLU A 890 26.97 -24.93 -0.91
CA GLU A 890 28.06 -23.97 -0.79
C GLU A 890 27.96 -23.24 0.54
N TRP A 891 29.12 -22.97 1.15
CA TRP A 891 29.20 -22.26 2.41
C TRP A 891 30.06 -21.00 2.26
N ARG A 892 29.65 -19.92 2.92
CA ARG A 892 30.38 -18.65 3.03
C ARG A 892 30.69 -18.40 4.49
N LEU A 893 31.96 -18.23 4.83
CA LEU A 893 32.37 -17.80 6.17
C LEU A 893 32.22 -16.28 6.26
N ILE A 894 31.50 -15.81 7.28
CA ILE A 894 31.34 -14.39 7.60
C ILE A 894 32.13 -14.15 8.89
N GLU A 895 33.15 -13.31 8.79
CA GLU A 895 34.04 -12.93 9.88
C GLU A 895 33.56 -11.60 10.51
N ASP A 896 34.42 -10.83 11.19
CA ASP A 896 34.10 -9.67 12.05
C ASP A 896 33.31 -8.49 11.41
N GLY A 897 32.75 -8.64 10.20
CA GLY A 897 31.91 -7.64 9.51
C GLY A 897 30.40 -7.75 9.75
N GLY A 898 29.93 -8.74 10.52
CA GLY A 898 28.53 -8.84 10.97
C GLY A 898 27.49 -8.83 9.83
N THR A 899 26.44 -8.01 9.96
CA THR A 899 25.34 -7.96 8.96
C THR A 899 25.73 -7.25 7.67
N GLU A 900 26.69 -6.32 7.69
CA GLU A 900 27.14 -5.55 6.52
C GLU A 900 27.88 -6.45 5.52
N GLN A 901 28.86 -7.22 6.01
CA GLN A 901 29.58 -8.20 5.19
C GLN A 901 28.64 -9.26 4.60
N LYS A 902 27.61 -9.70 5.36
CA LYS A 902 26.58 -10.61 4.84
C LYS A 902 25.83 -10.02 3.65
N LEU A 903 25.48 -8.73 3.71
CA LEU A 903 24.77 -8.05 2.63
C LEU A 903 25.64 -7.88 1.38
N GLU A 904 26.91 -7.48 1.54
CA GLU A 904 27.85 -7.38 0.41
C GLU A 904 28.09 -8.74 -0.25
N THR A 905 28.24 -9.79 0.56
CA THR A 905 28.40 -11.17 0.09
C THR A 905 27.14 -11.62 -0.66
N LEU A 906 25.94 -11.28 -0.16
CA LEU A 906 24.67 -11.60 -0.79
C LEU A 906 24.55 -10.95 -2.19
N VAL A 907 24.87 -9.66 -2.29
CA VAL A 907 24.86 -8.92 -3.57
C VAL A 907 25.87 -9.53 -4.54
N THR A 908 27.05 -9.89 -4.04
CA THR A 908 28.10 -10.54 -4.85
C THR A 908 27.64 -11.90 -5.39
N ASP A 909 27.08 -12.76 -4.54
CA ASP A 909 26.59 -14.07 -4.94
C ASP A 909 25.41 -13.95 -5.93
N LEU A 910 24.45 -13.04 -5.69
CA LEU A 910 23.34 -12.80 -6.63
C LEU A 910 23.83 -12.27 -7.99
N THR A 911 24.83 -11.39 -8.00
CA THR A 911 25.43 -10.88 -9.24
C THR A 911 26.09 -12.00 -10.03
N LYS A 912 26.85 -12.88 -9.36
CA LYS A 912 27.47 -14.07 -9.97
C LYS A 912 26.43 -15.03 -10.55
N ILE A 913 25.34 -15.27 -9.82
CA ILE A 913 24.24 -16.12 -10.28
C ILE A 913 23.62 -15.54 -11.56
N GLY A 914 23.49 -14.22 -11.66
CA GLY A 914 22.91 -13.54 -12.83
C GLY A 914 23.84 -13.36 -14.03
N LEU A 915 25.17 -13.38 -13.84
CA LEU A 915 26.20 -12.96 -14.81
C LEU A 915 26.22 -13.72 -16.16
N HIS A 916 25.57 -14.89 -16.23
CA HIS A 916 25.59 -15.77 -17.40
C HIS A 916 24.22 -16.33 -17.79
N GLN A 917 23.12 -15.78 -17.27
CA GLN A 917 21.78 -16.27 -17.56
C GLN A 917 20.96 -15.21 -18.29
N GLU A 918 20.34 -15.57 -19.42
CA GLU A 918 19.39 -14.69 -20.13
C GLU A 918 18.19 -14.33 -19.24
N VAL A 919 17.83 -15.23 -18.34
CA VAL A 919 16.75 -15.05 -17.38
C VAL A 919 17.25 -15.44 -16.00
N PHE A 920 17.17 -14.51 -15.04
CA PHE A 920 17.62 -14.74 -13.66
C PHE A 920 16.94 -16.00 -13.08
N PRO A 921 17.65 -16.88 -12.37
CA PRO A 921 17.05 -18.09 -11.81
C PRO A 921 16.18 -17.76 -10.60
N LYS A 922 15.12 -18.54 -10.34
CA LYS A 922 14.30 -18.31 -9.15
C LYS A 922 15.12 -18.62 -7.89
N THR A 923 15.23 -17.64 -7.01
CA THR A 923 16.07 -17.65 -5.81
C THR A 923 15.26 -17.30 -4.57
N VAL A 924 15.42 -18.09 -3.51
CA VAL A 924 14.77 -17.86 -2.21
C VAL A 924 15.84 -17.56 -1.16
N ILE A 925 15.68 -16.47 -0.42
CA ILE A 925 16.62 -15.99 0.58
C ILE A 925 15.97 -16.08 1.96
N PHE A 926 16.58 -16.82 2.88
CA PHE A 926 16.06 -17.05 4.21
C PHE A 926 16.74 -16.19 5.27
N ALA A 927 15.95 -15.46 6.05
CA ALA A 927 16.41 -14.76 7.25
C ALA A 927 15.56 -15.16 8.47
N ASN A 928 16.16 -15.19 9.66
CA ASN A 928 15.51 -15.76 10.85
C ASN A 928 14.40 -14.85 11.42
N GLN A 929 14.51 -13.54 11.22
CA GLN A 929 13.61 -12.53 11.80
C GLN A 929 12.85 -11.76 10.71
N LYS A 930 11.59 -11.40 11.01
CA LYS A 930 10.72 -10.63 10.11
C LYS A 930 11.35 -9.30 9.69
N ARG A 931 11.85 -8.54 10.67
CA ARG A 931 12.51 -7.24 10.45
C ARG A 931 13.76 -7.38 9.56
N ARG A 932 14.49 -8.49 9.70
CA ARG A 932 15.65 -8.80 8.84
C ARG A 932 15.24 -9.11 7.41
N CYS A 933 14.11 -9.79 7.17
CA CYS A 933 13.60 -10.02 5.81
C CYS A 933 13.33 -8.70 5.07
N GLY A 934 12.64 -7.77 5.73
CA GLY A 934 12.38 -6.44 5.16
C GLY A 934 13.68 -5.67 4.89
N PHE A 935 14.64 -5.74 5.82
CA PHE A 935 15.94 -5.09 5.67
C PHE A 935 16.78 -5.65 4.52
N VAL A 936 16.85 -6.97 4.37
CA VAL A 936 17.57 -7.63 3.27
C VAL A 936 16.92 -7.28 1.93
N ALA A 937 15.59 -7.37 1.83
CA ALA A 937 14.89 -7.03 0.60
C ALA A 937 15.05 -5.54 0.23
N PHE A 938 15.03 -4.67 1.23
CA PHE A 938 15.32 -3.24 1.04
C PHE A 938 16.73 -3.01 0.52
N HIS A 939 17.74 -3.64 1.12
CA HIS A 939 19.13 -3.51 0.69
C HIS A 939 19.35 -4.03 -0.74
N LEU A 940 18.77 -5.18 -1.09
CA LEU A 940 18.82 -5.70 -2.46
C LEU A 940 18.15 -4.74 -3.45
N ALA A 941 17.01 -4.14 -3.08
CA ALA A 941 16.34 -3.16 -3.92
C ALA A 941 17.17 -1.88 -4.14
N LEU A 942 18.06 -1.50 -3.21
CA LEU A 942 19.01 -0.39 -3.40
C LEU A 942 20.08 -0.71 -4.45
N HIS A 943 20.40 -1.99 -4.66
CA HIS A 943 21.32 -2.47 -5.69
C HIS A 943 20.62 -2.80 -7.02
N ASP A 944 19.42 -2.25 -7.26
CA ASP A 944 18.58 -2.51 -8.44
C ASP A 944 18.21 -4.00 -8.65
N ILE A 945 18.31 -4.81 -7.59
CA ILE A 945 17.93 -6.23 -7.63
C ILE A 945 16.42 -6.33 -7.38
N LYS A 946 15.68 -6.80 -8.38
CA LYS A 946 14.22 -7.02 -8.28
C LYS A 946 13.92 -8.15 -7.30
N VAL A 947 13.41 -7.78 -6.13
CA VAL A 947 13.12 -8.69 -5.03
C VAL A 947 11.74 -8.40 -4.43
N ILE A 948 11.09 -9.44 -3.93
CA ILE A 948 9.92 -9.36 -3.05
C ILE A 948 10.26 -10.02 -1.72
N TYR A 949 9.52 -9.68 -0.67
CA TYR A 949 9.66 -10.35 0.61
C TYR A 949 8.32 -10.79 1.16
N VAL A 950 8.35 -11.88 1.93
CA VAL A 950 7.19 -12.44 2.62
C VAL A 950 7.59 -12.78 4.05
N CYS A 951 6.93 -12.17 5.02
CA CYS A 951 7.10 -12.45 6.46
C CYS A 951 5.78 -12.94 7.08
N GLY A 952 5.88 -13.74 8.16
CA GLY A 952 4.72 -14.22 8.93
C GLY A 952 4.14 -13.17 9.88
N GLY A 953 2.89 -13.31 10.33
CA GLY A 953 2.21 -12.45 11.33
C GLY A 953 1.43 -11.25 10.77
N ASP A 954 1.07 -10.29 11.64
CA ASP A 954 0.10 -9.19 11.36
C ASP A 954 0.63 -8.06 10.47
N ASP A 955 1.94 -8.03 10.17
CA ASP A 955 2.60 -6.98 9.37
C ASP A 955 2.24 -7.03 7.87
N MET A 956 1.68 -8.14 7.39
CA MET A 956 1.23 -8.30 6.01
C MET A 956 -0.10 -9.03 6.00
N THR A 957 -1.10 -8.43 5.32
CA THR A 957 -2.40 -9.07 5.14
C THR A 957 -2.24 -10.35 4.32
N GLN A 958 -3.13 -11.31 4.53
CA GLN A 958 -3.09 -12.58 3.80
C GLN A 958 -3.26 -12.37 2.29
N GLU A 959 -4.11 -11.43 1.88
CA GLU A 959 -4.28 -11.05 0.47
C GLU A 959 -2.97 -10.50 -0.13
N GLN A 960 -2.27 -9.64 0.59
CA GLN A 960 -0.94 -9.16 0.17
C GLN A 960 0.07 -10.29 0.08
N ARG A 961 0.05 -11.23 1.04
CA ARG A 961 0.91 -12.43 1.01
C ARG A 961 0.66 -13.26 -0.24
N GLU A 962 -0.61 -13.58 -0.51
CA GLU A 962 -1.02 -14.38 -1.67
C GLU A 962 -0.63 -13.70 -2.98
N LYS A 963 -0.85 -12.39 -3.08
CA LYS A 963 -0.44 -11.59 -4.24
C LYS A 963 1.07 -11.58 -4.46
N MET A 964 1.88 -11.38 -3.42
CA MET A 964 3.35 -11.43 -3.55
C MET A 964 3.83 -12.83 -3.95
N MET A 965 3.20 -13.86 -3.41
CA MET A 965 3.50 -15.24 -3.76
C MET A 965 3.12 -15.57 -5.21
N GLU A 966 1.99 -15.06 -5.70
CA GLU A 966 1.57 -15.21 -7.09
C GLU A 966 2.60 -14.57 -8.03
N ARG A 967 3.12 -13.39 -7.68
CA ARG A 967 4.17 -12.69 -8.44
C ARG A 967 5.50 -13.44 -8.47
N PHE A 968 5.85 -14.14 -7.39
CA PHE A 968 7.01 -15.03 -7.38
C PHE A 968 6.77 -16.26 -8.27
N ALA A 969 5.60 -16.87 -8.13
CA ALA A 969 5.23 -18.09 -8.85
C ALA A 969 5.17 -17.85 -10.37
N SER A 970 4.58 -16.74 -10.81
CA SER A 970 4.52 -16.32 -12.22
C SER A 970 5.88 -15.97 -12.82
N GLY A 971 6.87 -15.70 -11.97
CA GLY A 971 8.21 -15.27 -12.38
C GLY A 971 8.33 -13.78 -12.69
N GLU A 972 7.30 -12.97 -12.36
CA GLU A 972 7.37 -11.50 -12.37
C GLU A 972 8.50 -11.00 -11.46
N TYR A 973 8.60 -11.62 -10.27
CA TYR A 973 9.76 -11.50 -9.39
C TYR A 973 10.44 -12.85 -9.26
N ARG A 974 11.77 -12.83 -9.34
CA ARG A 974 12.57 -14.05 -9.31
C ARG A 974 13.39 -14.22 -8.04
N ILE A 975 13.37 -13.23 -7.15
CA ILE A 975 14.05 -13.30 -5.86
C ILE A 975 13.00 -13.05 -4.77
N LEU A 976 12.92 -13.97 -3.81
CA LEU A 976 12.01 -13.91 -2.67
C LEU A 976 12.81 -13.96 -1.36
N VAL A 977 12.62 -12.98 -0.48
CA VAL A 977 13.17 -13.01 0.89
C VAL A 977 12.09 -13.43 1.87
N CYS A 978 12.33 -14.44 2.72
CA CYS A 978 11.32 -14.91 3.66
C CYS A 978 11.89 -15.48 4.97
N THR A 979 11.02 -15.58 5.99
CA THR A 979 11.29 -16.37 7.21
C THR A 979 10.86 -17.83 7.02
N ASP A 980 11.29 -18.73 7.90
CA ASP A 980 10.82 -20.14 7.89
C ASP A 980 9.30 -20.25 7.97
N VAL A 981 8.68 -19.45 8.83
CA VAL A 981 7.22 -19.44 9.00
C VAL A 981 6.53 -19.00 7.71
N ALA A 982 7.06 -17.97 7.05
CA ALA A 982 6.54 -17.47 5.79
C ALA A 982 6.74 -18.47 4.63
N ALA A 983 7.81 -19.26 4.66
CA ALA A 983 8.14 -20.20 3.60
C ALA A 983 7.37 -21.54 3.66
N ARG A 984 6.79 -21.85 4.82
CA ARG A 984 6.10 -23.13 5.08
C ARG A 984 4.77 -23.20 4.35
N GLY A 985 4.49 -24.36 3.76
CA GLY A 985 3.30 -24.55 2.92
C GLY A 985 3.34 -23.80 1.58
N LEU A 986 4.51 -23.31 1.14
CA LEU A 986 4.67 -22.71 -0.18
C LEU A 986 5.19 -23.74 -1.19
N ASN A 987 4.39 -24.03 -2.22
CA ASN A 987 4.82 -24.80 -3.39
C ASN A 987 5.58 -23.89 -4.38
N MET A 988 6.85 -23.63 -4.06
CA MET A 988 7.74 -22.84 -4.90
C MET A 988 8.31 -23.71 -6.03
N LYS A 989 7.65 -23.74 -7.18
CA LYS A 989 8.14 -24.48 -8.35
C LYS A 989 9.35 -23.78 -8.96
N ASP A 990 10.28 -24.60 -9.44
CA ASP A 990 11.47 -24.20 -10.21
C ASP A 990 12.43 -23.25 -9.48
N VAL A 991 12.45 -23.28 -8.14
CA VAL A 991 13.50 -22.60 -7.38
C VAL A 991 14.81 -23.34 -7.65
N GLN A 992 15.80 -22.61 -8.17
CA GLN A 992 17.12 -23.15 -8.48
C GLN A 992 18.11 -22.84 -7.37
N TYR A 993 17.98 -21.68 -6.73
CA TYR A 993 18.87 -21.24 -5.65
C TYR A 993 18.12 -21.01 -4.34
N VAL A 994 18.69 -21.52 -3.26
CA VAL A 994 18.33 -21.16 -1.88
C VAL A 994 19.53 -20.48 -1.24
N ILE A 995 19.33 -19.33 -0.61
CA ILE A 995 20.37 -18.62 0.12
C ILE A 995 19.95 -18.49 1.58
N ASN A 996 20.68 -19.16 2.47
CA ASN A 996 20.51 -18.99 3.92
C ASN A 996 21.33 -17.78 4.36
N PHE A 997 20.71 -16.60 4.37
CA PHE A 997 21.33 -15.36 4.84
C PHE A 997 21.62 -15.39 6.34
N ASP A 998 20.68 -15.97 7.10
CA ASP A 998 20.92 -16.39 8.48
C ASP A 998 20.86 -17.92 8.56
N PHE A 999 21.82 -18.54 9.25
CA PHE A 999 21.73 -19.96 9.59
C PHE A 999 20.50 -20.22 10.49
N PRO A 1000 19.73 -21.31 10.31
CA PRO A 1000 18.49 -21.54 11.06
C PRO A 1000 18.71 -21.55 12.58
N ALA A 1001 17.87 -20.82 13.33
CA ALA A 1001 18.06 -20.62 14.77
C ALA A 1001 17.44 -21.70 15.67
N THR A 1002 16.57 -22.58 15.13
CA THR A 1002 15.67 -23.41 15.96
C THR A 1002 16.02 -24.89 15.98
N ASN A 1003 16.39 -25.47 14.83
CA ASN A 1003 16.89 -26.84 14.70
C ASN A 1003 17.52 -27.07 13.32
N ILE A 1004 18.28 -28.16 13.21
CA ILE A 1004 18.90 -28.61 11.97
C ILE A 1004 17.87 -29.03 10.91
N ASP A 1005 16.69 -29.50 11.31
CA ASP A 1005 15.63 -29.91 10.37
C ASP A 1005 15.10 -28.72 9.55
N SER A 1006 15.05 -27.52 10.16
CA SER A 1006 14.72 -26.29 9.44
C SER A 1006 15.71 -26.02 8.31
N PHE A 1007 16.99 -26.36 8.46
CA PHE A 1007 17.97 -26.26 7.38
C PHE A 1007 17.61 -27.16 6.21
N ILE A 1008 17.32 -28.44 6.48
CA ILE A 1008 16.92 -29.43 5.48
C ILE A 1008 15.66 -28.96 4.73
N HIS A 1009 14.70 -28.36 5.44
CA HIS A 1009 13.48 -27.83 4.84
C HIS A 1009 13.70 -26.59 3.95
N ARG A 1010 14.67 -25.73 4.29
CA ARG A 1010 15.05 -24.58 3.45
C ARG A 1010 15.71 -25.05 2.17
N ILE A 1011 16.72 -25.92 2.26
CA ILE A 1011 17.43 -26.41 1.08
C ILE A 1011 16.53 -27.29 0.19
N GLY A 1012 15.54 -27.98 0.78
CA GLY A 1012 14.52 -28.73 0.05
C GLY A 1012 13.48 -27.87 -0.69
N ARG A 1013 13.64 -26.54 -0.71
CA ARG A 1013 12.90 -25.66 -1.63
C ARG A 1013 13.50 -25.68 -3.04
N THR A 1014 14.77 -26.03 -3.18
CA THR A 1014 15.42 -26.27 -4.48
C THR A 1014 15.57 -27.78 -4.74
N GLY A 1015 16.00 -28.17 -5.95
CA GLY A 1015 16.28 -29.57 -6.28
C GLY A 1015 15.04 -30.45 -6.46
N ARG A 1016 13.86 -29.85 -6.69
CA ARG A 1016 12.59 -30.58 -6.83
C ARG A 1016 12.41 -31.17 -8.23
N ALA A 1017 11.64 -32.26 -8.33
CA ALA A 1017 11.23 -32.89 -9.58
C ALA A 1017 12.41 -33.34 -10.50
N GLY A 1018 13.57 -33.69 -9.91
CA GLY A 1018 14.73 -34.20 -10.65
C GLY A 1018 15.61 -33.12 -11.28
N ASN A 1019 15.46 -31.86 -10.87
CA ASN A 1019 16.34 -30.75 -11.24
C ASN A 1019 17.51 -30.64 -10.26
N LYS A 1020 18.68 -30.18 -10.73
CA LYS A 1020 19.80 -29.81 -9.83
C LYS A 1020 19.47 -28.51 -9.11
N GLY A 1021 19.70 -28.49 -7.80
CA GLY A 1021 19.52 -27.32 -6.94
C GLY A 1021 20.83 -26.80 -6.37
N HIS A 1022 20.85 -25.54 -5.96
CA HIS A 1022 21.98 -24.91 -5.29
C HIS A 1022 21.54 -24.28 -3.97
N SER A 1023 22.30 -24.50 -2.90
CA SER A 1023 22.11 -23.83 -1.63
C SER A 1023 23.39 -23.13 -1.20
N ILE A 1024 23.33 -21.82 -0.95
CA ILE A 1024 24.42 -21.02 -0.41
C ILE A 1024 24.09 -20.67 1.04
N THR A 1025 24.98 -21.00 1.98
CA THR A 1025 24.76 -20.77 3.41
C THR A 1025 25.83 -19.86 4.00
N MET A 1026 25.40 -18.78 4.66
CA MET A 1026 26.30 -17.85 5.36
C MET A 1026 26.46 -18.28 6.82
N PHE A 1027 27.67 -18.75 7.17
CA PHE A 1027 28.05 -19.15 8.52
C PHE A 1027 28.74 -17.97 9.23
N GLU A 1028 28.17 -17.47 10.32
CA GLU A 1028 28.68 -16.33 11.08
C GLU A 1028 29.54 -16.80 12.26
N GLN A 1029 30.82 -16.41 12.25
CA GLN A 1029 31.75 -16.73 13.32
C GLN A 1029 31.26 -16.18 14.67
N GLY A 1030 31.40 -16.99 15.72
CA GLY A 1030 30.99 -16.65 17.07
C GLY A 1030 29.52 -16.97 17.34
N ARG A 1031 28.60 -16.58 16.44
CA ARG A 1031 27.17 -16.88 16.58
C ARG A 1031 26.83 -18.34 16.29
N ASP A 1032 27.30 -18.87 15.16
CA ASP A 1032 26.88 -20.18 14.66
C ASP A 1032 27.80 -21.33 15.12
N ASN A 1033 28.89 -21.01 15.85
CA ASN A 1033 29.88 -21.98 16.33
C ASN A 1033 29.27 -23.14 17.12
N ALA A 1034 28.26 -22.87 17.94
CA ALA A 1034 27.59 -23.88 18.76
C ALA A 1034 26.92 -24.98 17.93
N SER A 1035 26.54 -24.69 16.67
CA SER A 1035 25.89 -25.64 15.76
C SER A 1035 26.88 -26.49 14.96
N ALA A 1036 28.20 -26.26 15.06
CA ALA A 1036 29.20 -26.89 14.21
C ALA A 1036 29.18 -28.44 14.27
N HIS A 1037 28.99 -29.01 15.46
CA HIS A 1037 28.88 -30.47 15.65
C HIS A 1037 27.64 -31.06 14.96
N GLU A 1038 26.50 -30.37 15.08
CA GLU A 1038 25.24 -30.82 14.46
C GLU A 1038 25.30 -30.70 12.93
N ILE A 1039 25.93 -29.64 12.42
CA ILE A 1039 26.16 -29.46 10.98
C ILE A 1039 27.00 -30.61 10.42
N ILE A 1040 28.08 -31.04 11.11
CA ILE A 1040 28.90 -32.17 10.65
C ILE A 1040 28.06 -33.45 10.59
N LYS A 1041 27.34 -33.78 11.66
CA LYS A 1041 26.47 -34.97 11.71
C LYS A 1041 25.42 -34.96 10.60
N MET A 1042 24.82 -33.81 10.32
CA MET A 1042 23.84 -33.64 9.25
C MET A 1042 24.48 -33.79 7.87
N MET A 1043 25.65 -33.20 7.64
CA MET A 1043 26.33 -33.33 6.35
C MET A 1043 26.73 -34.78 6.08
N ASP A 1044 27.22 -35.49 7.11
CA ASP A 1044 27.55 -36.92 7.04
C ASP A 1044 26.30 -37.77 6.73
N SER A 1045 25.15 -37.49 7.37
CA SER A 1045 23.88 -38.20 7.08
C SER A 1045 23.35 -37.92 5.66
N MET A 1046 23.72 -36.80 5.07
CA MET A 1046 23.45 -36.47 3.66
C MET A 1046 24.50 -37.03 2.68
N GLY A 1047 25.52 -37.75 3.18
CA GLY A 1047 26.64 -38.25 2.39
C GLY A 1047 27.53 -37.13 1.80
N LYS A 1048 27.59 -35.97 2.45
CA LYS A 1048 28.35 -34.79 2.00
C LYS A 1048 29.41 -34.40 3.03
N ARG A 1049 30.58 -33.95 2.58
CA ARG A 1049 31.65 -33.48 3.47
C ARG A 1049 31.43 -32.03 3.89
N ALA A 1050 31.57 -31.72 5.18
CA ALA A 1050 31.49 -30.34 5.67
C ALA A 1050 32.71 -29.50 5.25
N PRO A 1051 32.58 -28.16 5.15
CA PRO A 1051 33.73 -27.28 4.95
C PRO A 1051 34.76 -27.39 6.08
N SER A 1052 36.06 -27.33 5.75
CA SER A 1052 37.16 -27.48 6.72
C SER A 1052 37.08 -26.51 7.91
N PHE A 1053 36.52 -25.31 7.72
CA PHE A 1053 36.35 -24.36 8.82
C PHE A 1053 35.32 -24.81 9.87
N ILE A 1054 34.31 -25.61 9.49
CA ILE A 1054 33.31 -26.13 10.44
C ILE A 1054 33.94 -27.15 11.39
N TYR A 1055 34.80 -28.03 10.90
CA TYR A 1055 35.57 -28.97 11.74
C TYR A 1055 36.43 -28.23 12.76
N ARG A 1056 37.08 -27.12 12.35
CA ARG A 1056 37.85 -26.25 13.26
C ARG A 1056 36.98 -25.66 14.37
N TYR A 1057 35.80 -25.14 14.06
CA TYR A 1057 34.89 -24.58 15.07
C TYR A 1057 34.23 -25.66 15.95
N ALA A 1058 34.09 -26.89 15.47
CA ALA A 1058 33.69 -28.04 16.28
C ALA A 1058 34.82 -28.58 17.18
N GLY A 1059 36.07 -28.19 16.95
CA GLY A 1059 37.22 -28.75 17.69
C GLY A 1059 37.49 -30.22 17.37
N ILE A 1060 37.06 -30.71 16.20
CA ILE A 1060 37.26 -32.08 15.73
C ILE A 1060 38.33 -32.08 14.63
N ALA A 1061 39.20 -33.09 14.63
CA ALA A 1061 40.17 -33.27 13.56
C ALA A 1061 39.46 -33.53 12.21
N GLU A 1062 39.87 -32.82 11.17
CA GLU A 1062 39.29 -32.98 9.83
C GLU A 1062 39.59 -34.40 9.30
N PRO A 1063 38.57 -35.18 8.90
CA PRO A 1063 38.79 -36.51 8.34
C PRO A 1063 39.59 -36.43 7.03
N GLY A 1064 40.57 -37.32 6.87
CA GLY A 1064 41.39 -37.43 5.67
C GLY A 1064 40.59 -37.84 4.42
N PRO A 1065 41.14 -37.63 3.21
CA PRO A 1065 40.41 -37.74 1.94
C PRO A 1065 39.83 -39.13 1.60
N GLU A 1066 40.19 -40.20 2.33
CA GLU A 1066 39.75 -41.59 2.06
C GLU A 1066 38.69 -42.15 3.04
N SER A 1067 38.13 -41.35 3.95
CA SER A 1067 37.33 -41.88 5.08
C SER A 1067 35.79 -41.88 4.90
N ILE A 1068 35.26 -41.49 3.74
CA ILE A 1068 33.81 -41.58 3.48
C ILE A 1068 33.51 -42.97 2.89
N ARG A 1069 33.18 -43.95 3.73
CA ARG A 1069 32.54 -45.19 3.25
C ARG A 1069 31.03 -44.97 3.15
N PRO A 1070 30.37 -45.45 2.08
CA PRO A 1070 28.92 -45.59 2.07
C PRO A 1070 28.51 -46.50 3.23
N VAL A 1071 27.38 -46.20 3.86
CA VAL A 1071 26.72 -47.12 4.79
C VAL A 1071 26.09 -48.22 3.93
N ASP A 1072 26.80 -49.32 3.72
CA ASP A 1072 26.22 -50.56 3.22
C ASP A 1072 25.95 -51.51 4.39
N ASP A 1073 24.81 -52.19 4.29
CA ASP A 1073 24.28 -53.19 5.23
C ASP A 1073 25.28 -54.28 5.59
N GLU A 1074 25.51 -54.52 6.88
CA GLU A 1074 25.67 -55.89 7.40
C GLU A 1074 25.50 -55.93 8.93
N ALA A 1075 24.42 -56.57 9.38
CA ALA A 1075 24.29 -57.08 10.73
C ALA A 1075 24.92 -58.48 10.81
N SER A 1076 25.96 -58.66 11.63
CA SER A 1076 26.15 -59.92 12.37
C SER A 1076 27.20 -59.81 13.50
N SER A 1077 26.93 -60.54 14.58
CA SER A 1077 27.75 -60.90 15.76
C SER A 1077 27.89 -59.92 16.95
N SER A 1078 26.99 -60.10 17.92
CA SER A 1078 27.16 -60.39 19.37
C SER A 1078 28.27 -59.77 20.26
N PRO A 1079 28.02 -59.64 21.59
CA PRO A 1079 28.62 -58.63 22.48
C PRO A 1079 29.78 -59.18 23.33
N ASP A 1080 30.67 -58.29 23.81
CA ASP A 1080 31.09 -58.23 25.23
C ASP A 1080 32.20 -57.20 25.52
N LEU A 1081 31.90 -56.38 26.55
CA LEU A 1081 32.68 -55.91 27.71
C LEU A 1081 34.17 -55.46 27.62
N ILE A 1082 34.47 -54.53 28.53
CA ILE A 1082 35.74 -54.32 29.28
C ILE A 1082 36.63 -53.12 28.86
N HIS A 1083 36.53 -51.98 29.56
CA HIS A 1083 37.41 -51.47 30.65
C HIS A 1083 37.49 -49.92 30.73
N MET A 1084 37.27 -49.43 31.94
CA MET A 1084 37.56 -48.07 32.45
C MET A 1084 39.07 -47.82 32.63
N GLU A 1085 39.38 -46.54 32.93
CA GLU A 1085 40.59 -45.94 33.53
C GLU A 1085 41.52 -45.23 32.52
N GLU A 1086 42.01 -44.00 32.72
CA GLU A 1086 42.14 -43.19 33.92
C GLU A 1086 42.59 -41.73 33.61
N TYR A 1087 42.34 -40.84 34.58
CA TYR A 1087 43.07 -39.61 34.97
C TYR A 1087 43.21 -38.36 34.05
N GLY A 1088 42.69 -37.24 34.58
CA GLY A 1088 43.60 -36.37 35.37
C GLY A 1088 43.81 -34.92 34.93
N SER A 1089 42.85 -34.06 35.27
CA SER A 1089 43.01 -32.77 35.96
C SER A 1089 44.26 -31.87 35.75
N ARG A 1090 43.99 -30.58 35.49
CA ARG A 1090 44.59 -29.44 36.22
C ARG A 1090 43.83 -28.14 35.94
N TYR A 1091 43.24 -27.53 36.96
CA TYR A 1091 43.59 -26.17 37.42
C TYR A 1091 43.01 -25.93 38.83
N ARG A 1092 43.79 -25.18 39.61
CA ARG A 1092 43.84 -25.19 41.08
C ARG A 1092 43.15 -23.94 41.67
N VAL A 1093 42.62 -24.16 42.87
CA VAL A 1093 41.94 -23.27 43.83
C VAL A 1093 42.84 -22.17 44.41
N SER A 1094 42.24 -21.06 44.88
CA SER A 1094 42.67 -20.39 46.12
C SER A 1094 41.43 -20.01 46.96
N ALA A 1095 41.51 -20.31 48.26
CA ALA A 1095 40.46 -20.24 49.28
C ALA A 1095 40.49 -18.94 50.10
N GLY A 1096 39.44 -18.73 50.90
CA GLY A 1096 39.40 -17.80 52.04
C GLY A 1096 38.06 -17.87 52.79
N ASP A 1097 38.09 -18.46 53.99
CA ASP A 1097 36.99 -18.69 54.95
C ASP A 1097 36.32 -17.42 55.50
N SER A 1098 35.05 -17.52 55.93
CA SER A 1098 34.64 -17.46 57.36
C SER A 1098 33.11 -17.40 57.56
N ASP A 1099 32.63 -18.38 58.33
CA ASP A 1099 31.71 -18.31 59.47
C ASP A 1099 30.36 -17.55 59.45
N ARG A 1100 29.34 -18.36 59.82
CA ARG A 1100 28.27 -18.17 60.82
C ARG A 1100 26.85 -17.73 60.42
N GLU A 1101 25.96 -18.66 60.81
CA GLU A 1101 24.69 -18.48 61.57
C GLU A 1101 23.42 -18.01 60.85
N ASP A 1102 22.59 -19.02 60.55
CA ASP A 1102 21.31 -19.33 61.22
C ASP A 1102 19.98 -18.61 60.87
N ASN A 1103 18.94 -19.46 60.90
CA ASN A 1103 17.49 -19.25 60.88
C ASN A 1103 16.87 -19.02 59.48
N GLY A 1104 16.17 -20.00 58.89
CA GLY A 1104 14.95 -20.67 59.40
C GLY A 1104 13.74 -20.03 58.69
N GLU A 1105 12.73 -20.69 58.15
CA GLU A 1105 12.21 -22.06 58.26
C GLU A 1105 11.41 -22.40 56.98
N GLU A 1106 11.24 -23.71 56.77
CA GLU A 1106 10.29 -24.39 55.87
C GLU A 1106 8.82 -24.11 56.33
N TYR A 1107 7.68 -24.45 55.70
CA TYR A 1107 7.24 -25.66 54.99
C TYR A 1107 5.83 -25.41 54.37
N CYS A 1108 5.59 -26.04 53.20
CA CYS A 1108 4.41 -26.85 52.79
C CYS A 1108 2.95 -26.53 53.26
N THR A 1109 2.00 -26.52 52.32
CA THR A 1109 1.02 -27.63 52.03
C THR A 1109 -0.23 -27.15 51.27
N SER A 1110 -0.70 -27.94 50.29
CA SER A 1110 -2.07 -27.98 49.74
C SER A 1110 -2.98 -28.90 50.58
N PRO A 1111 -4.25 -29.30 50.25
CA PRO A 1111 -5.24 -28.89 49.21
C PRO A 1111 -6.72 -28.80 49.75
N PHE A 1112 -7.71 -28.69 48.82
CA PHE A 1112 -9.15 -29.10 48.84
C PHE A 1112 -10.29 -28.03 48.79
N SER A 1113 -11.21 -28.27 47.83
CA SER A 1113 -12.69 -28.09 47.70
C SER A 1113 -13.46 -27.27 48.75
N ASP A 1114 -14.58 -26.58 48.49
CA ASP A 1114 -15.78 -26.97 47.74
C ASP A 1114 -16.81 -25.79 47.67
N SER A 1115 -17.69 -25.82 46.66
CA SER A 1115 -19.12 -25.38 46.63
C SER A 1115 -19.64 -23.97 47.06
N GLY A 1116 -20.52 -23.40 46.21
CA GLY A 1116 -21.71 -22.57 46.54
C GLY A 1116 -21.65 -21.09 46.08
N SER A 1117 -22.39 -20.61 45.05
CA SER A 1117 -23.82 -20.17 45.02
C SER A 1117 -24.14 -19.13 46.12
N ASP A 1118 -24.67 -17.92 45.94
CA ASP A 1118 -25.59 -17.33 44.94
C ASP A 1118 -25.48 -15.79 44.92
N CYS A 1119 -25.63 -15.17 43.75
CA CYS A 1119 -26.58 -14.09 43.39
C CYS A 1119 -26.24 -13.47 42.03
#